data_AF-A0A2W1NPN1-F1
#
_entry.id   AF-A0A2W1NPN1-F1
#
_cell.length_a   1.000
_cell.length_b   1.000
_cell.length_c   1.000
_cell.angle_alpha   90.00
_cell.angle_beta   90.00
_cell.angle_gamma   90.00
#
_symmetry.space_group_name_H-M   'P 1'
#
loop_
_entity.id
_entity.type
_entity.pdbx_description
1 polymer ?
#
loop_
_entity_poly.entity_id
_entity_poly.type
_entity_poly.pdbx_seq_one_letter_code
_entity_poly.pdbx_strand_id
1 'polypeptide(L)'
;MTKFLLDDFEKSLQTGFIDKSINSEILYRPELLVNSKKPKKKVLSTIISELEKCNSFFISVAFATADGVISLRNALESLEEKGIKGKIIVSQYLNFTQPEALRKLLKYRNIELRIATNSNSHSKGYLFKTDEHYNLIVGSSNLTGSALSQNKEWNLKVSATHSSEIAEKVLSEFNDDFNLGIAVNEDFIVEYEETYNKQKLFYNEASHKLKPKEIKPNSMQIEALENIKKLRSENKTKALLISATGTGKTYLSAFDAKAFQPKKLLFVVHRRTIAEKSLETFKSIFGISKSMGLYSGNKKELGKDFIFSTVQTISKSENLSQFAKKHFDYIIIDESHRSGADSYLRLLDYFTPNFLLGMTATPERTDGNDIFSLFDHNIAYEIRLNRAMEEEMLAPFHYFGVSDLTVNEAIYENEKDFNFLTADERVDKIITNANLYGSDNGITRGLIFCSKKEEAVELSMKFNSKGLKTVSLTGDDAEGLRKNAIERLESDDLNDKLDYIFTIDIFNEGIDIPKINQIIMLRPTDSSIIFIQQLGRGLRKTDGKDYVTVIDFIGNYSNNYLIPIALYGDNSYNKDSLRKLISEGSAMIPGSSTINFDRISKEKIFDAINSANMRKYLDLRNDYTLLKYKLGRIPLMMDFLEHGSRDPYLYVESSKSYYNFILKIEKEFTNELSDKEISLMELFSKEINNAKRIEESFILKKLLESKNLKIIEFQINILERYKYEIQRKTIDSCIRNINFDFVRKKENIIIENNNVLSFHPDFQIILNNKTFKAFLLDSINYSIETFEHSFNRQNYNNGLILYNKYSRKDVCRLLNWEKDISSTVYGYRTVEKTTPCFVTYNKSDDIEDSINYNDRFISPSEFAWESRSNRKLSSSEIQGVIKSERILLFVIKEDAKKNKDRNFYYMGDVTVKPESTKQTVMPDSLTPIVHFRFQLEQPVVENIYKYITTNLKETDNKVNLETELNLETRGKIIEKPTCKIPLYNFHAAAGNFSEMQQDKEYELISVPEKYSKDEYFACKVVGESMNRRIPNGSICIFKKYSGGTRNGKILLIENYDIQDQDFNSAFTVKTYTSQKTVSEEGWQHYEIVLKPNSTDSTYKDIIINAEECEGLVTIGEFVEIIK
;
A
#
# COMPACT_ATOMS: atom_id res chain seq x y z
N MET A 1 -26.98 -1.59 33.92
CA MET A 1 -25.50 -1.55 33.95
C MET A 1 -25.02 -2.75 34.73
N THR A 2 -24.13 -3.57 34.18
CA THR A 2 -23.60 -4.79 34.82
C THR A 2 -22.60 -4.43 35.93
N LYS A 3 -22.52 -5.24 36.99
CA LYS A 3 -21.59 -5.04 38.11
C LYS A 3 -20.11 -5.00 37.67
N PHE A 4 -19.78 -5.73 36.59
CA PHE A 4 -18.44 -5.76 36.00
C PHE A 4 -18.05 -4.42 35.35
N LEU A 5 -18.97 -3.77 34.63
CA LEU A 5 -18.69 -2.50 33.96
C LEU A 5 -18.34 -1.37 34.95
N LEU A 6 -19.04 -1.33 36.09
CA LEU A 6 -18.79 -0.36 37.15
C LEU A 6 -17.40 -0.53 37.77
N ASP A 7 -16.95 -1.78 37.97
CA ASP A 7 -15.62 -2.09 38.49
C ASP A 7 -14.52 -1.65 37.49
N ASP A 8 -14.74 -1.85 36.19
CA ASP A 8 -13.81 -1.40 35.15
C ASP A 8 -13.71 0.14 35.07
N PHE A 9 -14.83 0.84 35.19
CA PHE A 9 -14.86 2.31 35.27
C PHE A 9 -14.14 2.84 36.51
N GLU A 10 -14.41 2.25 37.68
CA GLU A 10 -13.79 2.66 38.94
C GLU A 10 -12.26 2.50 38.89
N LYS A 11 -11.77 1.33 38.46
CA LYS A 11 -10.33 1.09 38.27
C LYS A 11 -9.71 2.04 37.26
N SER A 12 -10.43 2.41 36.21
CA SER A 12 -9.94 3.32 35.17
C SER A 12 -9.83 4.76 35.65
N LEU A 13 -10.77 5.22 36.48
CA LEU A 13 -10.68 6.51 37.16
C LEU A 13 -9.55 6.53 38.18
N GLN A 14 -9.42 5.48 38.99
CA GLN A 14 -8.30 5.33 39.92
C GLN A 14 -6.96 5.37 39.17
N THR A 15 -6.85 4.67 38.03
CA THR A 15 -5.62 4.66 37.24
C THR A 15 -5.28 6.03 36.66
N GLY A 16 -6.27 6.72 36.07
CA GLY A 16 -6.04 7.99 35.37
C GLY A 16 -5.84 9.19 36.29
N PHE A 17 -6.53 9.23 37.44
CA PHE A 17 -6.53 10.39 38.34
C PHE A 17 -5.81 10.18 39.67
N ILE A 18 -5.56 8.94 40.09
CA ILE A 18 -5.00 8.62 41.42
C ILE A 18 -3.62 7.94 41.31
N ASP A 19 -3.54 6.76 40.68
CA ASP A 19 -2.30 5.97 40.59
C ASP A 19 -2.17 5.20 39.29
N LYS A 20 -1.19 5.61 38.47
CA LYS A 20 -0.85 4.99 37.18
C LYS A 20 -0.44 3.51 37.25
N SER A 21 -0.11 2.98 38.42
CA SER A 21 0.33 1.59 38.60
C SER A 21 -0.83 0.57 38.59
N ILE A 22 -2.07 1.05 38.73
CA ILE A 22 -3.27 0.23 38.75
C ILE A 22 -3.57 -0.30 37.34
N ASN A 23 -3.86 -1.60 37.23
CA ASN A 23 -4.29 -2.21 35.97
C ASN A 23 -5.80 -2.04 35.80
N SER A 24 -6.23 -1.57 34.64
CA SER A 24 -7.63 -1.26 34.34
C SER A 24 -7.85 -1.25 32.83
N GLU A 25 -9.11 -1.29 32.42
CA GLU A 25 -9.49 -1.23 31.02
C GLU A 25 -9.05 0.09 30.37
N ILE A 26 -8.37 0.02 29.22
CA ILE A 26 -7.80 1.20 28.54
C ILE A 26 -8.92 2.08 27.97
N LEU A 27 -10.02 1.45 27.54
CA LEU A 27 -11.14 2.13 26.89
C LEU A 27 -11.73 3.28 27.73
N TYR A 28 -11.79 3.12 29.06
CA TYR A 28 -12.42 4.05 29.99
C TYR A 28 -11.45 4.97 30.72
N ARG A 29 -10.13 4.82 30.46
CA ARG A 29 -9.12 5.67 31.10
C ARG A 29 -9.21 7.09 30.57
N PRO A 30 -9.15 8.11 31.45
CA PRO A 30 -8.93 9.49 31.03
C PRO A 30 -7.66 9.61 30.19
N GLU A 31 -7.75 10.32 29.07
CA GLU A 31 -6.63 10.48 28.14
C GLU A 31 -6.41 11.95 27.78
N LEU A 32 -5.16 12.39 27.77
CA LEU A 32 -4.77 13.67 27.20
C LEU A 32 -4.53 13.50 25.70
N LEU A 33 -5.41 14.09 24.89
CA LEU A 33 -5.34 14.09 23.44
C LEU A 33 -4.56 15.32 22.96
N VAL A 34 -3.47 15.07 22.24
CA VAL A 34 -2.60 16.08 21.65
C VAL A 34 -2.26 15.71 20.21
N ASN A 35 -2.00 16.72 19.38
CA ASN A 35 -1.32 16.51 18.11
C ASN A 35 0.19 16.41 18.37
N SER A 36 0.82 15.30 17.97
CA SER A 36 2.26 15.09 18.10
C SER A 36 2.85 14.48 16.84
N LYS A 37 4.05 14.93 16.46
CA LYS A 37 4.82 14.36 15.34
C LYS A 37 5.54 13.06 15.74
N LYS A 38 5.88 12.87 17.02
CA LYS A 38 6.64 11.71 17.54
C LYS A 38 6.22 11.33 18.97
N PRO A 39 5.57 10.17 19.20
CA PRO A 39 4.92 9.33 18.19
C PRO A 39 3.82 10.10 17.46
N LYS A 40 3.53 9.75 16.20
CA LYS A 40 2.46 10.38 15.42
C LYS A 40 1.11 10.16 16.12
N LYS A 41 0.49 11.23 16.59
CA LYS A 41 -0.85 11.24 17.21
C LYS A 41 -1.62 12.45 16.72
N LYS A 42 -2.92 12.26 16.44
CA LYS A 42 -3.85 13.32 16.05
C LYS A 42 -5.10 13.28 16.93
N VAL A 43 -5.66 14.43 17.23
CA VAL A 43 -6.98 14.53 17.88
C VAL A 43 -8.05 13.95 16.92
N LEU A 44 -7.89 14.19 15.62
CA LEU A 44 -8.74 13.68 14.55
C LEU A 44 -9.01 12.18 14.65
N SER A 45 -7.95 11.36 14.85
CA SER A 45 -8.10 9.90 14.89
C SER A 45 -8.99 9.44 16.06
N THR A 46 -8.92 10.12 17.20
CA THR A 46 -9.77 9.79 18.34
C THR A 46 -11.22 10.20 18.06
N ILE A 47 -11.45 11.41 17.54
CA ILE A 47 -12.82 11.86 17.19
C ILE A 47 -13.48 10.92 16.18
N ILE A 48 -12.76 10.49 15.13
CA ILE A 48 -13.27 9.52 14.15
C ILE A 48 -13.64 8.20 14.84
N SER A 49 -12.77 7.68 15.71
CA SER A 49 -13.03 6.42 16.43
C SER A 49 -14.27 6.52 17.33
N GLU A 50 -14.46 7.64 18.01
CA GLU A 50 -15.64 7.87 18.86
C GLU A 50 -16.92 8.04 18.03
N LEU A 51 -16.86 8.75 16.90
CA LEU A 51 -17.97 8.86 15.96
C LEU A 51 -18.40 7.48 15.46
N GLU A 52 -17.45 6.62 15.06
CA GLU A 52 -17.75 5.28 14.53
C GLU A 52 -18.46 4.36 15.54
N LYS A 53 -18.27 4.59 16.84
CA LYS A 53 -18.76 3.76 17.95
C LYS A 53 -20.01 4.30 18.64
N CYS A 54 -20.41 5.54 18.36
CA CYS A 54 -21.50 6.19 19.07
C CYS A 54 -22.89 5.82 18.51
N ASN A 55 -23.91 5.95 19.35
CA ASN A 55 -25.33 5.84 19.01
C ASN A 55 -25.99 7.21 18.80
N SER A 56 -25.34 8.29 19.26
CA SER A 56 -25.66 9.70 18.97
C SER A 56 -24.49 10.59 19.37
N PHE A 57 -24.38 11.77 18.76
CA PHE A 57 -23.28 12.69 19.03
C PHE A 57 -23.73 14.16 19.12
N PHE A 58 -22.98 14.94 19.89
CA PHE A 58 -23.21 16.36 20.12
C PHE A 58 -21.89 17.10 20.00
N ILE A 59 -21.83 18.13 19.14
CA ILE A 59 -20.62 18.91 18.89
C ILE A 59 -20.94 20.38 19.13
N SER A 60 -20.21 21.01 20.05
CA SER A 60 -20.30 22.44 20.34
C SER A 60 -18.91 23.04 20.17
N VAL A 61 -18.71 23.75 19.06
CA VAL A 61 -17.41 24.31 18.68
C VAL A 61 -17.58 25.77 18.27
N ALA A 62 -16.63 26.62 18.65
CA ALA A 62 -16.67 28.03 18.27
C ALA A 62 -16.61 28.20 16.74
N PHE A 63 -15.70 27.46 16.09
CA PHE A 63 -15.41 27.62 14.66
C PHE A 63 -15.46 26.30 13.91
N ALA A 64 -16.01 26.36 12.69
CA ALA A 64 -15.95 25.26 11.72
C ALA A 64 -15.39 25.73 10.36
N THR A 65 -14.53 24.91 9.77
CA THR A 65 -13.96 25.13 8.42
C THR A 65 -14.29 23.94 7.52
N ALA A 66 -14.30 24.16 6.20
CA ALA A 66 -14.59 23.13 5.21
C ALA A 66 -13.61 21.95 5.32
N ASP A 67 -12.31 22.23 5.53
CA ASP A 67 -11.25 21.24 5.79
C ASP A 67 -11.57 20.37 7.02
N GLY A 68 -11.97 21.00 8.13
CA GLY A 68 -12.32 20.30 9.37
C GLY A 68 -13.54 19.38 9.21
N VAL A 69 -14.58 19.82 8.50
CA VAL A 69 -15.77 19.01 8.23
C VAL A 69 -15.44 17.83 7.32
N ILE A 70 -14.69 18.07 6.24
CA ILE A 70 -14.30 17.03 5.29
C ILE A 70 -13.43 15.96 5.95
N SER A 71 -12.60 16.35 6.91
CA SER A 71 -11.78 15.40 7.66
C SER A 71 -12.62 14.36 8.44
N LEU A 72 -13.88 14.67 8.78
CA LEU A 72 -14.81 13.76 9.47
C LEU A 72 -15.82 13.07 8.54
N ARG A 73 -15.78 13.39 7.24
CA ARG A 73 -16.81 13.01 6.27
C ARG A 73 -17.20 11.53 6.31
N ASN A 74 -16.22 10.61 6.19
CA ASN A 74 -16.49 9.18 6.14
C ASN A 74 -17.24 8.69 7.39
N ALA A 75 -16.90 9.25 8.55
CA ALA A 75 -17.58 8.93 9.79
C ALA A 75 -19.02 9.49 9.78
N LEU A 76 -19.22 10.72 9.31
CA LEU A 76 -20.56 11.34 9.21
C LEU A 76 -21.47 10.61 8.21
N GLU A 77 -20.94 10.22 7.03
CA GLU A 77 -21.66 9.42 6.03
C GLU A 77 -22.06 8.06 6.60
N SER A 78 -21.14 7.35 7.25
CA SER A 78 -21.45 6.06 7.89
C SER A 78 -22.52 6.19 8.99
N LEU A 79 -22.53 7.32 9.71
CA LEU A 79 -23.55 7.59 10.73
C LEU A 79 -24.91 7.90 10.11
N GLU A 80 -24.95 8.60 8.98
CA GLU A 80 -26.18 8.85 8.23
C GLU A 80 -26.78 7.54 7.68
N GLU A 81 -25.95 6.68 7.08
CA GLU A 81 -26.35 5.35 6.60
C GLU A 81 -26.93 4.48 7.73
N LYS A 82 -26.37 4.57 8.93
CA LYS A 82 -26.86 3.88 10.13
C LYS A 82 -28.07 4.56 10.80
N GLY A 83 -28.50 5.73 10.31
CA GLY A 83 -29.59 6.51 10.91
C GLY A 83 -29.27 7.10 12.28
N ILE A 84 -27.99 7.21 12.65
CA ILE A 84 -27.54 7.75 13.94
C ILE A 84 -27.62 9.28 13.90
N LYS A 85 -28.37 9.86 14.84
CA LYS A 85 -28.64 11.31 14.87
C LYS A 85 -27.52 12.09 15.57
N GLY A 86 -27.22 13.27 15.03
CA GLY A 86 -26.25 14.21 15.56
C GLY A 86 -26.81 15.61 15.75
N LYS A 87 -26.27 16.35 16.72
CA LYS A 87 -26.55 17.78 16.91
C LYS A 87 -25.25 18.57 16.88
N ILE A 88 -25.18 19.60 16.05
CA ILE A 88 -24.00 20.45 15.92
C ILE A 88 -24.40 21.90 16.13
N ILE A 89 -23.71 22.58 17.05
CA ILE A 89 -23.77 24.03 17.19
C ILE A 89 -22.40 24.63 16.93
N VAL A 90 -22.39 25.64 16.07
CA VAL A 90 -21.23 26.48 15.77
C VAL A 90 -21.49 27.94 16.17
N SER A 91 -20.50 28.81 16.14
CA SER A 91 -20.68 30.23 16.48
C SER A 91 -20.37 31.17 15.31
N GLN A 92 -21.06 32.32 15.31
CA GLN A 92 -20.72 33.50 14.51
C GLN A 92 -19.63 34.35 15.18
N TYR A 93 -19.11 33.96 16.35
CA TYR A 93 -18.01 34.65 17.02
C TYR A 93 -16.84 34.90 16.04
N LEU A 94 -16.42 36.16 15.93
CA LEU A 94 -15.39 36.63 14.98
C LEU A 94 -15.65 36.30 13.49
N ASN A 95 -16.86 35.87 13.11
CA ASN A 95 -17.25 35.34 11.79
C ASN A 95 -16.18 34.42 11.16
N PHE A 96 -15.59 33.51 11.92
CA PHE A 96 -14.58 32.57 11.43
C PHE A 96 -15.15 31.27 10.89
N THR A 97 -16.40 30.94 11.23
CA THR A 97 -17.09 29.79 10.66
C THR A 97 -17.28 30.00 9.16
N GLN A 98 -16.78 29.07 8.34
CA GLN A 98 -16.85 29.21 6.89
C GLN A 98 -18.26 28.86 6.36
N PRO A 99 -18.86 29.65 5.45
CA PRO A 99 -20.16 29.32 4.83
C PRO A 99 -20.16 27.94 4.18
N GLU A 100 -19.07 27.57 3.50
CA GLU A 100 -18.93 26.25 2.87
C GLU A 100 -18.89 25.10 3.88
N ALA A 101 -18.39 25.33 5.11
CA ALA A 101 -18.46 24.33 6.17
C ALA A 101 -19.91 24.06 6.59
N LEU A 102 -20.72 25.11 6.68
CA LEU A 102 -22.15 25.02 6.97
C LEU A 102 -22.89 24.26 5.87
N ARG A 103 -22.64 24.60 4.59
CA ARG A 103 -23.24 23.90 3.45
C ARG A 103 -22.90 22.41 3.47
N LYS A 104 -21.64 22.06 3.73
CA LYS A 104 -21.20 20.66 3.81
C LYS A 104 -21.87 19.90 4.96
N LEU A 105 -22.05 20.51 6.13
CA LEU A 105 -22.77 19.90 7.25
C LEU A 105 -24.27 19.77 6.98
N LEU A 106 -24.87 20.75 6.29
CA LEU A 106 -26.31 20.77 5.97
C LEU A 106 -26.72 19.65 4.99
N LYS A 107 -25.76 19.05 4.27
CA LYS A 107 -26.02 17.90 3.37
C LYS A 107 -26.49 16.65 4.11
N TYR A 108 -26.15 16.50 5.38
CA TYR A 108 -26.43 15.30 6.17
C TYR A 108 -27.81 15.39 6.84
N ARG A 109 -28.73 14.48 6.49
CA ARG A 109 -30.12 14.48 6.97
C ARG A 109 -30.25 14.09 8.44
N ASN A 110 -29.26 13.41 8.99
CA ASN A 110 -29.21 12.98 10.38
C ASN A 110 -28.63 14.06 11.33
N ILE A 111 -28.17 15.21 10.80
CA ILE A 111 -27.56 16.28 11.59
C ILE A 111 -28.53 17.45 11.74
N GLU A 112 -28.82 17.85 12.98
CA GLU A 112 -29.46 19.13 13.27
C GLU A 112 -28.36 20.19 13.50
N LEU A 113 -28.25 21.14 12.57
CA LEU A 113 -27.22 22.18 12.57
C LEU A 113 -27.79 23.53 13.03
N ARG A 114 -27.14 24.12 14.02
CA ARG A 114 -27.46 25.45 14.54
C ARG A 114 -26.23 26.35 14.65
N ILE A 115 -26.46 27.65 14.68
CA ILE A 115 -25.42 28.66 14.85
C ILE A 115 -25.80 29.68 15.94
N ALA A 116 -24.87 29.91 16.86
CA ALA A 116 -25.00 30.95 17.88
C ALA A 116 -24.58 32.32 17.32
N THR A 117 -25.53 33.25 17.25
CA THR A 117 -25.32 34.61 16.70
C THR A 117 -25.19 35.70 17.77
N ASN A 118 -25.80 35.50 18.94
CA ASN A 118 -25.94 36.52 19.99
C ASN A 118 -25.06 36.30 21.22
N SER A 119 -24.23 35.26 21.25
CA SER A 119 -23.37 34.90 22.38
C SER A 119 -21.89 34.83 21.96
N ASN A 120 -20.99 35.27 22.85
CA ASN A 120 -19.54 35.01 22.73
C ASN A 120 -19.24 33.53 23.05
N SER A 121 -19.97 32.60 22.42
CA SER A 121 -19.79 31.17 22.63
C SER A 121 -18.47 30.73 22.01
N HIS A 122 -17.54 30.32 22.86
CA HIS A 122 -16.21 29.87 22.49
C HIS A 122 -15.96 28.43 22.97
N SER A 123 -17.04 27.66 23.12
CA SER A 123 -17.04 26.25 23.53
C SER A 123 -16.30 25.37 22.52
N LYS A 124 -15.73 24.27 23.02
CA LYS A 124 -14.98 23.26 22.26
C LYS A 124 -15.17 21.91 22.93
N GLY A 125 -16.34 21.35 22.71
CA GLY A 125 -16.81 20.11 23.30
C GLY A 125 -17.29 19.15 22.22
N TYR A 126 -16.84 17.92 22.31
CA TYR A 126 -17.32 16.79 21.54
C TYR A 126 -17.85 15.73 22.51
N LEU A 127 -19.10 15.33 22.31
CA LEU A 127 -19.77 14.38 23.19
C LEU A 127 -20.34 13.25 22.35
N PHE A 128 -20.02 12.03 22.74
CA PHE A 128 -20.43 10.80 22.07
C PHE A 128 -21.18 9.93 23.05
N LYS A 129 -22.40 9.56 22.72
CA LYS A 129 -23.23 8.68 23.54
C LYS A 129 -23.12 7.25 23.00
N THR A 130 -22.83 6.29 23.87
CA THR A 130 -22.95 4.86 23.58
C THR A 130 -24.13 4.27 24.37
N ASP A 131 -24.40 2.98 24.19
CA ASP A 131 -25.42 2.28 24.98
C ASP A 131 -25.13 2.32 26.49
N GLU A 132 -23.86 2.31 26.89
CA GLU A 132 -23.46 2.13 28.29
C GLU A 132 -22.95 3.41 28.97
N HIS A 133 -22.38 4.34 28.20
CA HIS A 133 -21.71 5.53 28.74
C HIS A 133 -21.64 6.70 27.73
N TYR A 134 -21.09 7.82 28.16
CA TYR A 134 -20.67 8.95 27.34
C TYR A 134 -19.15 9.04 27.27
N ASN A 135 -18.63 9.41 26.11
CA ASN A 135 -17.26 9.88 25.95
C ASN A 135 -17.27 11.38 25.68
N LEU A 136 -16.59 12.14 26.54
CA LEU A 136 -16.51 13.59 26.50
C LEU A 136 -15.09 13.98 26.12
N ILE A 137 -14.94 14.84 25.11
CA ILE A 137 -13.68 15.48 24.75
C ILE A 137 -13.88 16.98 24.88
N VAL A 138 -13.15 17.60 25.81
CA VAL A 138 -13.21 19.04 26.07
C VAL A 138 -11.79 19.61 26.04
N GLY A 139 -11.59 20.73 25.34
CA GLY A 139 -10.26 21.30 25.21
C GLY A 139 -10.17 22.54 24.34
N SER A 140 -9.09 22.62 23.57
CA SER A 140 -8.78 23.76 22.72
C SER A 140 -9.06 23.54 21.23
N SER A 141 -9.49 22.32 20.83
CA SER A 141 -9.71 21.98 19.42
C SER A 141 -11.05 22.46 18.88
N ASN A 142 -11.02 23.27 17.82
CA ASN A 142 -12.19 23.58 17.00
C ASN A 142 -12.35 22.55 15.86
N LEU A 143 -13.48 22.59 15.15
CA LEU A 143 -13.71 21.79 13.94
C LEU A 143 -12.95 22.37 12.74
N THR A 144 -11.62 22.34 12.83
CA THR A 144 -10.70 22.82 11.79
C THR A 144 -9.60 21.80 11.55
N GLY A 145 -9.17 21.62 10.31
CA GLY A 145 -8.18 20.60 9.97
C GLY A 145 -6.85 20.79 10.71
N SER A 146 -6.43 22.04 10.92
CA SER A 146 -5.23 22.38 11.69
C SER A 146 -5.38 22.07 13.19
N ALA A 147 -6.50 22.42 13.84
CA ALA A 147 -6.72 22.06 15.24
C ALA A 147 -6.80 20.54 15.44
N LEU A 148 -7.45 19.82 14.52
CA LEU A 148 -7.60 18.37 14.66
C LEU A 148 -6.33 17.57 14.37
N SER A 149 -5.33 18.16 13.70
CA SER A 149 -4.18 17.39 13.18
C SER A 149 -2.78 18.01 13.36
N GLN A 150 -2.67 19.33 13.50
CA GLN A 150 -1.38 20.04 13.42
C GLN A 150 -1.06 20.89 14.65
N ASN A 151 -2.00 21.75 15.04
CA ASN A 151 -1.80 22.72 16.11
C ASN A 151 -1.52 22.00 17.42
N LYS A 152 -0.76 22.64 18.29
CA LYS A 152 -0.56 22.14 19.64
C LYS A 152 -1.84 22.34 20.46
N GLU A 153 -2.71 21.34 20.40
CA GLU A 153 -3.97 21.30 21.14
C GLU A 153 -3.85 20.44 22.38
N TRP A 154 -4.52 20.84 23.46
CA TRP A 154 -4.73 20.02 24.65
C TRP A 154 -6.23 19.75 24.80
N ASN A 155 -6.60 18.48 24.73
CA ASN A 155 -7.97 18.06 24.99
C ASN A 155 -7.96 16.92 25.99
N LEU A 156 -8.91 16.97 26.92
CA LEU A 156 -9.11 15.90 27.89
C LEU A 156 -10.25 15.02 27.39
N LYS A 157 -9.97 13.74 27.17
CA LYS A 157 -10.98 12.71 26.96
C LYS A 157 -11.32 12.08 28.30
N VAL A 158 -12.61 12.02 28.63
CA VAL A 158 -13.14 11.34 29.83
C VAL A 158 -14.32 10.48 29.44
N SER A 159 -14.37 9.25 29.93
CA SER A 159 -15.55 8.39 29.86
C SER A 159 -16.38 8.59 31.13
N ALA A 160 -17.69 8.73 30.98
CA ALA A 160 -18.60 8.98 32.09
C ALA A 160 -19.90 8.19 31.91
N THR A 161 -20.42 7.59 32.98
CA THR A 161 -21.68 6.85 32.92
C THR A 161 -22.87 7.79 32.64
N HIS A 162 -23.99 7.23 32.17
CA HIS A 162 -25.22 8.01 31.91
C HIS A 162 -25.76 8.75 33.14
N SER A 163 -25.46 8.27 34.35
CA SER A 163 -25.88 8.87 35.63
C SER A 163 -24.80 9.75 36.26
N SER A 164 -23.73 10.08 35.54
CA SER A 164 -22.65 10.91 36.07
C SER A 164 -23.02 12.39 36.06
N GLU A 165 -22.67 13.10 37.13
CA GLU A 165 -22.93 14.53 37.28
C GLU A 165 -22.28 15.36 36.15
N ILE A 166 -21.07 14.97 35.71
CA ILE A 166 -20.36 15.69 34.65
C ILE A 166 -21.06 15.56 33.29
N ALA A 167 -21.57 14.36 32.96
CA ALA A 167 -22.29 14.17 31.70
C ALA A 167 -23.61 14.96 31.69
N GLU A 168 -24.33 14.97 32.81
CA GLU A 168 -25.57 15.73 32.96
C GLU A 168 -25.35 17.24 32.79
N LYS A 169 -24.31 17.80 33.44
CA LYS A 169 -23.97 19.23 33.32
C LYS A 169 -23.58 19.62 31.90
N VAL A 170 -22.72 18.84 31.24
CA VAL A 170 -22.27 19.13 29.87
C VAL A 170 -23.43 19.04 28.88
N LEU A 171 -24.32 18.05 29.04
CA LEU A 171 -25.52 17.93 28.20
C LEU A 171 -26.51 19.07 28.43
N SER A 172 -26.70 19.51 29.67
CA SER A 172 -27.57 20.67 29.98
C SER A 172 -27.05 21.92 29.28
N GLU A 173 -25.77 22.25 29.49
CA GLU A 173 -25.12 23.41 28.87
C GLU A 173 -25.22 23.36 27.33
N PHE A 174 -24.94 22.18 26.74
CA PHE A 174 -25.08 22.00 25.30
C PHE A 174 -26.51 22.28 24.83
N ASN A 175 -27.52 21.73 25.51
CA ASN A 175 -28.91 21.89 25.09
C ASN A 175 -29.37 23.34 25.23
N ASP A 176 -28.91 24.07 26.26
CA ASP A 176 -29.23 25.48 26.44
C ASP A 176 -28.67 26.32 25.28
N ASP A 177 -27.39 26.16 24.96
CA ASP A 177 -26.75 26.81 23.81
C ASP A 177 -27.43 26.43 22.49
N PHE A 178 -27.70 25.13 22.29
CA PHE A 178 -28.30 24.60 21.08
C PHE A 178 -29.72 25.14 20.87
N ASN A 179 -30.53 25.19 21.92
CA ASN A 179 -31.90 25.70 21.85
C ASN A 179 -31.96 27.20 21.56
N LEU A 180 -30.98 27.98 22.04
CA LEU A 180 -30.81 29.41 21.73
C LEU A 180 -30.25 29.67 20.33
N GLY A 181 -29.53 28.71 19.76
CA GLY A 181 -28.96 28.80 18.42
C GLY A 181 -30.02 28.87 17.31
N ILE A 182 -29.71 29.61 16.25
CA ILE A 182 -30.54 29.73 15.06
C ILE A 182 -30.33 28.49 14.18
N ALA A 183 -31.42 27.89 13.69
CA ALA A 183 -31.33 26.78 12.73
C ALA A 183 -30.70 27.25 11.42
N VAL A 184 -29.71 26.51 10.94
CA VAL A 184 -29.01 26.85 9.69
C VAL A 184 -29.79 26.28 8.50
N ASN A 185 -30.07 27.13 7.51
CA ASN A 185 -30.63 26.77 6.21
C ASN A 185 -29.88 27.54 5.10
N GLU A 186 -30.17 27.26 3.83
CA GLU A 186 -29.45 27.89 2.72
C GLU A 186 -29.64 29.43 2.69
N ASP A 187 -30.84 29.93 3.00
CA ASP A 187 -31.13 31.36 3.05
C ASP A 187 -30.25 32.08 4.09
N PHE A 188 -30.11 31.50 5.29
CA PHE A 188 -29.21 31.99 6.32
C PHE A 188 -27.76 32.00 5.86
N ILE A 189 -27.32 30.92 5.18
CA ILE A 189 -25.92 30.81 4.71
C ILE A 189 -25.61 31.91 3.69
N VAL A 190 -26.52 32.20 2.76
CA VAL A 190 -26.36 33.26 1.77
C VAL A 190 -26.22 34.63 2.45
N GLU A 191 -27.06 34.94 3.43
CA GLU A 191 -26.96 36.20 4.19
C GLU A 191 -25.66 36.29 5.00
N TYR A 192 -25.27 35.20 5.67
CA TYR A 192 -24.05 35.13 6.46
C TYR A 192 -22.78 35.24 5.59
N GLU A 193 -22.80 34.68 4.38
CA GLU A 193 -21.67 34.70 3.44
C GLU A 193 -21.27 36.13 3.04
N GLU A 194 -22.22 37.06 2.94
CA GLU A 194 -21.89 38.47 2.75
C GLU A 194 -21.08 39.05 3.90
N THR A 195 -21.48 38.73 5.14
CA THR A 195 -20.81 39.20 6.36
C THR A 195 -19.40 38.61 6.45
N TYR A 196 -19.29 37.30 6.19
CA TYR A 196 -18.02 36.58 6.13
C TYR A 196 -17.07 37.18 5.08
N ASN A 197 -17.55 37.44 3.87
CA ASN A 197 -16.74 37.98 2.77
C ASN A 197 -16.28 39.42 3.04
N LYS A 198 -17.15 40.28 3.60
CA LYS A 198 -16.79 41.65 4.00
C LYS A 198 -15.66 41.64 5.02
N GLN A 199 -15.71 40.74 6.00
CA GLN A 199 -14.65 40.60 7.00
C GLN A 199 -13.35 40.06 6.38
N LYS A 200 -13.44 39.05 5.51
CA LYS A 200 -12.27 38.47 4.82
C LYS A 200 -11.53 39.53 3.99
N LEU A 201 -12.27 40.37 3.26
CA LEU A 201 -11.72 41.51 2.52
C LEU A 201 -11.00 42.49 3.44
N PHE A 202 -11.62 42.88 4.56
CA PHE A 202 -11.01 43.77 5.55
C PHE A 202 -9.69 43.22 6.12
N TYR A 203 -9.64 41.93 6.47
CA TYR A 203 -8.41 41.28 6.94
C TYR A 203 -7.32 41.21 5.86
N ASN A 204 -7.70 40.94 4.61
CA ASN A 204 -6.77 40.92 3.48
C ASN A 204 -6.20 42.32 3.16
N GLU A 205 -7.03 43.36 3.21
CA GLU A 205 -6.58 44.74 3.02
C GLU A 205 -5.67 45.23 4.16
N ALA A 206 -5.96 44.80 5.40
CA ALA A 206 -5.11 45.09 6.55
C ALA A 206 -3.76 44.37 6.49
N SER A 207 -3.72 43.12 5.98
CA SER A 207 -2.49 42.34 5.83
C SER A 207 -1.62 42.82 4.65
N HIS A 208 -2.23 43.30 3.56
CA HIS A 208 -1.51 43.88 2.41
C HIS A 208 -0.83 45.24 2.68
N LYS A 209 -1.15 45.92 3.79
CA LYS A 209 -0.44 47.14 4.23
C LYS A 209 0.92 46.88 4.90
N LEU A 210 1.34 45.61 5.04
CA LEU A 210 2.67 45.25 5.50
C LEU A 210 3.68 45.34 4.33
N LYS A 211 4.84 45.99 4.56
CA LYS A 211 5.95 46.11 3.60
C LYS A 211 6.24 44.75 2.90
N PRO A 212 6.72 44.74 1.64
CA PRO A 212 7.08 43.51 0.95
C PRO A 212 8.05 42.72 1.82
N LYS A 213 7.60 41.56 2.30
CA LYS A 213 8.36 40.69 3.19
C LYS A 213 9.57 40.20 2.40
N GLU A 214 10.76 40.42 2.93
CA GLU A 214 12.01 39.92 2.33
C GLU A 214 11.87 38.40 2.12
N ILE A 215 12.10 37.94 0.88
CA ILE A 215 11.97 36.51 0.53
C ILE A 215 13.16 35.76 1.15
N LYS A 216 12.87 34.84 2.07
CA LYS A 216 13.86 34.04 2.81
C LYS A 216 13.67 32.55 2.55
N PRO A 217 14.75 31.74 2.60
CA PRO A 217 14.65 30.30 2.49
C PRO A 217 13.90 29.71 3.70
N ASN A 218 13.12 28.66 3.48
CA ASN A 218 12.47 27.89 4.55
C ASN A 218 13.42 26.86 5.18
N SER A 219 12.97 26.15 6.23
CA SER A 219 13.73 25.12 6.95
C SER A 219 14.40 24.09 6.03
N MET A 220 13.63 23.51 5.11
CA MET A 220 14.13 22.49 4.17
C MET A 220 15.14 23.06 3.19
N GLN A 221 14.89 24.27 2.68
CA GLN A 221 15.80 24.96 1.78
C GLN A 221 17.11 25.30 2.50
N ILE A 222 17.07 25.66 3.78
CA ILE A 222 18.27 25.87 4.61
C ILE A 222 19.09 24.57 4.69
N GLU A 223 18.46 23.44 5.01
CA GLU A 223 19.14 22.13 5.07
C GLU A 223 19.73 21.73 3.71
N ALA A 224 18.98 21.94 2.61
CA ALA A 224 19.47 21.69 1.26
C ALA A 224 20.67 22.58 0.91
N LEU A 225 20.62 23.87 1.23
CA LEU A 225 21.72 24.82 1.02
C LEU A 225 22.97 24.46 1.83
N GLU A 226 22.79 24.01 3.07
CA GLU A 226 23.88 23.53 3.93
C GLU A 226 24.54 22.28 3.34
N ASN A 227 23.76 21.33 2.85
CA ASN A 227 24.27 20.13 2.20
C ASN A 227 25.00 20.45 0.88
N ILE A 228 24.47 21.34 0.05
CA ILE A 228 25.17 21.80 -1.17
C ILE A 228 26.49 22.48 -0.80
N LYS A 229 26.50 23.32 0.25
CA LYS A 229 27.71 23.97 0.75
C LYS A 229 28.73 22.95 1.24
N LYS A 230 28.29 21.91 1.96
CA LYS A 230 29.14 20.80 2.42
C LYS A 230 29.79 20.09 1.23
N LEU A 231 29.03 19.71 0.22
CA LEU A 231 29.56 19.09 -1.00
C LEU A 231 30.65 19.95 -1.67
N ARG A 232 30.43 21.26 -1.76
CA ARG A 232 31.46 22.19 -2.28
C ARG A 232 32.72 22.23 -1.41
N SER A 233 32.57 22.19 -0.09
CA SER A 233 33.72 22.14 0.84
C SER A 233 34.52 20.83 0.74
N GLU A 234 33.87 19.76 0.29
CA GLU A 234 34.49 18.46 -0.04
C GLU A 234 35.07 18.43 -1.47
N ASN A 235 35.20 19.59 -2.13
CA ASN A 235 35.69 19.77 -3.51
C ASN A 235 34.84 19.03 -4.57
N LYS A 236 33.57 18.74 -4.29
CA LYS A 236 32.64 18.22 -5.30
C LYS A 236 32.22 19.34 -6.25
N THR A 237 32.23 19.06 -7.55
CA THR A 237 31.90 20.04 -8.61
C THR A 237 30.52 19.81 -9.22
N LYS A 238 29.84 18.72 -8.88
CA LYS A 238 28.49 18.41 -9.37
C LYS A 238 27.61 17.92 -8.23
N ALA A 239 26.33 18.24 -8.27
CA ALA A 239 25.35 17.70 -7.34
C ALA A 239 23.96 17.58 -7.98
N LEU A 240 23.17 16.62 -7.50
CA LEU A 240 21.77 16.41 -7.86
C LEU A 240 20.87 16.71 -6.67
N LEU A 241 19.91 17.62 -6.86
CA LEU A 241 18.85 17.93 -5.91
C LEU A 241 17.56 17.23 -6.33
N ILE A 242 17.01 16.39 -5.45
CA ILE A 242 15.73 15.72 -5.67
C ILE A 242 14.69 16.40 -4.81
N SER A 243 13.66 16.99 -5.43
CA SER A 243 12.66 17.77 -4.70
C SER A 243 11.28 17.66 -5.33
N ALA A 244 10.31 17.23 -4.51
CA ALA A 244 8.90 17.10 -4.88
C ALA A 244 8.36 18.36 -5.58
N THR A 245 7.37 18.18 -6.46
CA THR A 245 6.69 19.29 -7.11
C THR A 245 6.06 20.24 -6.08
N GLY A 246 6.06 21.54 -6.37
CA GLY A 246 5.52 22.56 -5.45
C GLY A 246 6.44 23.02 -4.30
N THR A 247 7.61 22.41 -4.12
CA THR A 247 8.56 22.75 -3.02
C THR A 247 9.46 23.97 -3.26
N GLY A 248 9.26 24.70 -4.36
CA GLY A 248 10.03 25.92 -4.64
C GLY A 248 11.48 25.69 -5.13
N LYS A 249 11.72 24.65 -5.97
CA LYS A 249 13.03 24.35 -6.59
C LYS A 249 13.72 25.59 -7.18
N THR A 250 12.98 26.41 -7.91
CA THR A 250 13.51 27.64 -8.53
C THR A 250 14.04 28.63 -7.49
N TYR A 251 13.31 28.83 -6.38
CA TYR A 251 13.78 29.68 -5.27
C TYR A 251 15.02 29.11 -4.59
N LEU A 252 15.03 27.80 -4.31
CA LEU A 252 16.18 27.12 -3.73
C LEU A 252 17.44 27.30 -4.60
N SER A 253 17.31 27.13 -5.92
CA SER A 253 18.41 27.35 -6.87
C SER A 253 18.89 28.80 -6.92
N ALA A 254 17.99 29.78 -6.76
CA ALA A 254 18.33 31.19 -6.72
C ALA A 254 19.08 31.57 -5.44
N PHE A 255 18.64 31.03 -4.29
CA PHE A 255 19.34 31.20 -3.01
C PHE A 255 20.73 30.56 -3.05
N ASP A 256 20.84 29.38 -3.63
CA ASP A 256 22.11 28.70 -3.77
C ASP A 256 23.07 29.44 -4.71
N ALA A 257 22.58 29.95 -5.84
CA ALA A 257 23.35 30.84 -6.71
C ALA A 257 23.79 32.11 -5.98
N LYS A 258 22.95 32.67 -5.10
CA LYS A 258 23.29 33.85 -4.29
C LYS A 258 24.40 33.53 -3.27
N ALA A 259 24.39 32.33 -2.71
CA ALA A 259 25.44 31.84 -1.82
C ALA A 259 26.75 31.55 -2.57
N PHE A 260 26.66 31.00 -3.79
CA PHE A 260 27.81 30.69 -4.65
C PHE A 260 28.48 31.93 -5.28
N GLN A 261 27.70 33.00 -5.53
CA GLN A 261 28.14 34.24 -6.16
C GLN A 261 28.84 34.10 -7.52
N PRO A 262 28.23 33.42 -8.53
CA PRO A 262 28.85 33.25 -9.84
C PRO A 262 29.00 34.58 -10.58
N LYS A 263 30.05 34.72 -11.40
CA LYS A 263 30.15 35.82 -12.37
C LYS A 263 29.26 35.54 -13.58
N LYS A 264 29.29 34.31 -14.09
CA LYS A 264 28.47 33.82 -15.20
C LYS A 264 27.68 32.59 -14.81
N LEU A 265 26.36 32.61 -15.03
CA LEU A 265 25.45 31.50 -14.72
C LEU A 265 24.63 31.11 -15.96
N LEU A 266 24.45 29.82 -16.17
CA LEU A 266 23.51 29.27 -17.14
C LEU A 266 22.41 28.49 -16.42
N PHE A 267 21.16 28.88 -16.62
CA PHE A 267 19.98 28.16 -16.14
C PHE A 267 19.30 27.47 -17.32
N VAL A 268 19.26 26.14 -17.30
CA VAL A 268 18.77 25.30 -18.41
C VAL A 268 17.46 24.63 -18.02
N VAL A 269 16.48 24.71 -18.91
CA VAL A 269 15.16 24.08 -18.75
C VAL A 269 14.70 23.41 -20.05
N HIS A 270 13.62 22.63 -20.00
CA HIS A 270 13.09 21.97 -21.20
C HIS A 270 12.05 22.80 -21.98
N ARG A 271 11.46 23.85 -21.36
CA ARG A 271 10.41 24.72 -21.93
C ARG A 271 10.71 26.19 -21.73
N ARG A 272 10.35 27.01 -22.72
CA ARG A 272 10.59 28.46 -22.70
C ARG A 272 9.85 29.18 -21.56
N THR A 273 8.59 28.82 -21.31
CA THR A 273 7.76 29.42 -20.24
C THR A 273 8.40 29.26 -18.86
N ILE A 274 9.03 28.10 -18.60
CA ILE A 274 9.78 27.85 -17.36
C ILE A 274 11.03 28.73 -17.27
N ALA A 275 11.72 28.95 -18.39
CA ALA A 275 12.90 29.83 -18.44
C ALA A 275 12.52 31.28 -18.09
N GLU A 276 11.40 31.77 -18.63
CA GLU A 276 10.87 33.11 -18.36
C GLU A 276 10.50 33.27 -16.88
N LYS A 277 9.75 32.31 -16.30
CA LYS A 277 9.39 32.34 -14.88
C LYS A 277 10.59 32.21 -13.94
N SER A 278 11.59 31.41 -14.32
CA SER A 278 12.83 31.29 -13.55
C SER A 278 13.63 32.58 -13.58
N LEU A 279 13.69 33.26 -14.73
CA LEU A 279 14.31 34.58 -14.86
C LEU A 279 13.63 35.62 -13.97
N GLU A 280 12.30 35.63 -13.88
CA GLU A 280 11.57 36.51 -12.95
C GLU A 280 11.90 36.22 -11.47
N THR A 281 11.97 34.93 -11.11
CA THR A 281 12.34 34.50 -9.76
C THR A 281 13.76 34.92 -9.39
N PHE A 282 14.73 34.76 -10.29
CA PHE A 282 16.10 35.21 -10.04
C PHE A 282 16.19 36.74 -9.95
N LYS A 283 15.41 37.48 -10.74
CA LYS A 283 15.32 38.94 -10.63
C LYS A 283 14.80 39.38 -9.26
N SER A 284 13.83 38.68 -8.66
CA SER A 284 13.31 39.04 -7.34
C SER A 284 14.34 38.84 -6.21
N ILE A 285 15.27 37.89 -6.37
CA ILE A 285 16.30 37.56 -5.37
C ILE A 285 17.59 38.39 -5.52
N PHE A 286 18.02 38.66 -6.76
CA PHE A 286 19.27 39.38 -7.06
C PHE A 286 19.05 40.87 -7.37
N GLY A 287 17.84 41.30 -7.70
CA GLY A 287 17.54 42.68 -8.08
C GLY A 287 18.39 43.14 -9.26
N ILE A 288 18.99 44.33 -9.12
CA ILE A 288 19.80 44.99 -10.17
C ILE A 288 21.28 44.55 -10.13
N SER A 289 21.66 43.70 -9.16
CA SER A 289 23.08 43.32 -8.95
C SER A 289 23.71 42.49 -10.08
N LYS A 290 22.89 41.85 -10.92
CA LYS A 290 23.31 40.99 -12.03
C LYS A 290 22.44 41.24 -13.25
N SER A 291 23.06 41.31 -14.43
CA SER A 291 22.31 41.39 -15.68
C SER A 291 21.80 40.00 -16.09
N MET A 292 20.53 39.89 -16.49
CA MET A 292 19.89 38.60 -16.82
C MET A 292 19.20 38.65 -18.18
N GLY A 293 19.20 37.56 -18.94
CA GLY A 293 18.54 37.50 -20.25
C GLY A 293 18.07 36.11 -20.65
N LEU A 294 17.16 36.07 -21.61
CA LEU A 294 16.62 34.84 -22.19
C LEU A 294 17.37 34.47 -23.48
N TYR A 295 17.76 33.20 -23.58
CA TYR A 295 18.40 32.62 -24.75
C TYR A 295 17.60 31.40 -25.22
N SER A 296 16.47 31.63 -25.89
CA SER A 296 15.56 30.57 -26.35
C SER A 296 14.82 30.96 -27.63
N GLY A 297 14.79 30.06 -28.60
CA GLY A 297 14.15 30.29 -29.90
C GLY A 297 14.73 31.50 -30.62
N ASN A 298 13.86 32.46 -30.98
CA ASN A 298 14.24 33.69 -31.69
C ASN A 298 14.85 34.77 -30.78
N LYS A 299 14.71 34.64 -29.45
CA LYS A 299 15.24 35.61 -28.49
C LYS A 299 16.59 35.08 -27.95
N LYS A 300 17.69 35.67 -28.42
CA LYS A 300 19.07 35.25 -28.10
C LYS A 300 19.84 36.40 -27.44
N GLU A 301 19.54 36.69 -26.18
CA GLU A 301 20.18 37.79 -25.44
C GLU A 301 21.58 37.38 -24.92
N LEU A 302 22.62 37.78 -25.66
CA LEU A 302 24.02 37.53 -25.30
C LEU A 302 24.59 38.61 -24.34
N GLY A 303 25.75 38.32 -23.74
CA GLY A 303 26.50 39.29 -22.93
C GLY A 303 25.96 39.56 -21.53
N LYS A 304 24.94 38.83 -21.09
CA LYS A 304 24.38 38.92 -19.72
C LYS A 304 25.23 38.15 -18.71
N ASP A 305 25.05 38.43 -17.43
CA ASP A 305 25.70 37.67 -16.36
C ASP A 305 25.02 36.31 -16.20
N PHE A 306 23.69 36.31 -16.12
CA PHE A 306 22.90 35.08 -16.02
C PHE A 306 22.07 34.88 -17.30
N ILE A 307 22.21 33.70 -17.90
CA ILE A 307 21.49 33.32 -19.11
C ILE A 307 20.49 32.21 -18.77
N PHE A 308 19.24 32.39 -19.19
CA PHE A 308 18.17 31.40 -19.05
C PHE A 308 17.84 30.83 -20.43
N SER A 309 17.97 29.52 -20.60
CA SER A 309 17.88 28.89 -21.92
C SER A 309 17.09 27.60 -21.90
N THR A 310 16.52 27.25 -23.05
CA THR A 310 16.01 25.90 -23.26
C THR A 310 17.12 24.97 -23.73
N VAL A 311 17.13 23.73 -23.27
CA VAL A 311 18.12 22.71 -23.66
C VAL A 311 18.23 22.59 -25.18
N GLN A 312 17.09 22.55 -25.89
CA GLN A 312 17.06 22.40 -27.35
C GLN A 312 17.69 23.59 -28.09
N THR A 313 17.76 24.77 -27.45
CA THR A 313 18.42 25.94 -28.03
C THR A 313 19.91 25.87 -27.76
N ILE A 314 20.31 25.77 -26.50
CA ILE A 314 21.73 25.86 -26.10
C ILE A 314 22.56 24.66 -26.57
N SER A 315 21.97 23.47 -26.68
CA SER A 315 22.70 22.23 -27.06
C SER A 315 23.02 22.12 -28.55
N LYS A 316 22.52 23.03 -29.41
CA LYS A 316 22.86 23.03 -30.84
C LYS A 316 24.32 23.40 -31.02
N SER A 317 25.04 22.69 -31.89
CA SER A 317 26.48 22.90 -32.10
C SER A 317 26.84 24.35 -32.47
N GLU A 318 25.99 25.02 -33.26
CA GLU A 318 26.10 26.44 -33.63
C GLU A 318 25.96 27.41 -32.44
N ASN A 319 25.27 27.03 -31.36
CA ASN A 319 25.11 27.85 -30.17
C ASN A 319 26.18 27.48 -29.13
N LEU A 320 26.54 26.21 -28.99
CA LEU A 320 27.64 25.78 -28.10
C LEU A 320 28.95 26.48 -28.47
N SER A 321 29.29 26.55 -29.78
CA SER A 321 30.52 27.19 -30.26
C SER A 321 30.60 28.70 -30.00
N GLN A 322 29.48 29.36 -29.69
CA GLN A 322 29.46 30.78 -29.32
C GLN A 322 29.94 31.04 -27.89
N PHE A 323 29.97 30.01 -27.05
CA PHE A 323 30.42 30.11 -25.66
C PHE A 323 31.71 29.31 -25.47
N ALA A 324 32.68 29.85 -24.74
CA ALA A 324 33.84 29.07 -24.33
C ALA A 324 33.42 27.93 -23.37
N LYS A 325 34.17 26.82 -23.36
CA LYS A 325 33.88 25.66 -22.47
C LYS A 325 33.79 26.04 -20.98
N LYS A 326 34.57 27.02 -20.53
CA LYS A 326 34.58 27.56 -19.15
C LYS A 326 33.84 28.89 -19.00
N HIS A 327 32.95 29.23 -19.94
CA HIS A 327 32.26 30.52 -19.94
C HIS A 327 31.36 30.73 -18.72
N PHE A 328 30.71 29.65 -18.24
CA PHE A 328 29.81 29.69 -17.09
C PHE A 328 30.52 29.13 -15.85
N ASP A 329 30.51 29.88 -14.75
CA ASP A 329 31.03 29.41 -13.46
C ASP A 329 30.06 28.44 -12.79
N TYR A 330 28.76 28.64 -13.04
CA TYR A 330 27.70 27.84 -12.46
C TYR A 330 26.65 27.49 -13.53
N ILE A 331 26.39 26.19 -13.72
CA ILE A 331 25.28 25.70 -14.52
C ILE A 331 24.24 25.04 -13.62
N ILE A 332 22.98 25.43 -13.80
CA ILE A 332 21.82 24.84 -13.13
C ILE A 332 20.92 24.21 -14.20
N ILE A 333 20.53 22.95 -14.02
CA ILE A 333 19.66 22.22 -14.94
C ILE A 333 18.39 21.82 -14.19
N ASP A 334 17.24 22.39 -14.57
CA ASP A 334 15.94 21.98 -14.03
C ASP A 334 15.35 20.81 -14.84
N GLU A 335 14.53 20.00 -14.18
CA GLU A 335 14.02 18.73 -14.72
C GLU A 335 15.13 17.84 -15.30
N SER A 336 16.21 17.70 -14.53
CA SER A 336 17.40 16.92 -14.87
C SER A 336 17.12 15.45 -15.15
N HIS A 337 15.94 14.92 -14.79
CA HIS A 337 15.50 13.58 -15.23
C HIS A 337 15.50 13.41 -16.74
N ARG A 338 15.47 14.50 -17.52
CA ARG A 338 15.59 14.49 -18.98
C ARG A 338 17.05 14.40 -19.48
N SER A 339 18.05 14.45 -18.59
CA SER A 339 19.48 14.62 -18.95
C SER A 339 20.13 13.46 -19.69
N GLY A 340 19.50 12.28 -19.72
CA GLY A 340 19.93 11.16 -20.58
C GLY A 340 19.61 11.35 -22.07
N ALA A 341 18.88 12.40 -22.46
CA ALA A 341 18.69 12.70 -23.87
C ALA A 341 19.97 13.31 -24.48
N ASP A 342 20.28 12.97 -25.73
CA ASP A 342 21.48 13.42 -26.47
C ASP A 342 21.73 14.95 -26.37
N SER A 343 20.66 15.76 -26.38
CA SER A 343 20.76 17.21 -26.20
C SER A 343 21.37 17.66 -24.86
N TYR A 344 21.08 16.97 -23.76
CA TYR A 344 21.65 17.26 -22.45
C TYR A 344 23.06 16.72 -22.33
N LEU A 345 23.32 15.51 -22.82
CA LEU A 345 24.67 14.93 -22.84
C LEU A 345 25.65 15.85 -23.58
N ARG A 346 25.29 16.33 -24.78
CA ARG A 346 26.11 17.32 -25.53
C ARG A 346 26.40 18.60 -24.75
N LEU A 347 25.46 19.07 -23.93
CA LEU A 347 25.65 20.25 -23.09
C LEU A 347 26.65 19.94 -21.97
N LEU A 348 26.44 18.82 -21.27
CA LEU A 348 27.27 18.37 -20.14
C LEU A 348 28.70 18.03 -20.57
N ASP A 349 28.89 17.47 -21.77
CA ASP A 349 30.19 17.12 -22.34
C ASP A 349 30.97 18.36 -22.82
N TYR A 350 30.26 19.43 -23.20
CA TYR A 350 30.88 20.64 -23.73
C TYR A 350 31.35 21.60 -22.62
N PHE A 351 30.46 21.91 -21.67
CA PHE A 351 30.74 22.91 -20.63
C PHE A 351 31.47 22.31 -19.42
N THR A 352 32.36 23.11 -18.83
CA THR A 352 33.18 22.74 -17.67
C THR A 352 33.06 23.80 -16.58
N PRO A 353 31.90 23.94 -15.91
CA PRO A 353 31.69 24.95 -14.88
C PRO A 353 32.42 24.59 -13.58
N ASN A 354 32.57 25.58 -12.68
CA ASN A 354 33.11 25.34 -11.34
C ASN A 354 32.12 24.54 -10.48
N PHE A 355 30.82 24.70 -10.73
CA PHE A 355 29.78 23.89 -10.11
C PHE A 355 28.64 23.61 -11.09
N LEU A 356 28.08 22.40 -11.04
CA LEU A 356 26.90 21.97 -11.80
C LEU A 356 25.84 21.48 -10.80
N LEU A 357 24.65 22.05 -10.85
CA LEU A 357 23.50 21.60 -10.05
C LEU A 357 22.39 21.08 -10.96
N GLY A 358 22.08 19.80 -10.82
CA GLY A 358 20.86 19.22 -11.38
C GLY A 358 19.72 19.32 -10.37
N MET A 359 18.51 19.58 -10.84
CA MET A 359 17.30 19.54 -10.03
C MET A 359 16.25 18.67 -10.71
N THR A 360 15.58 17.79 -9.96
CA THR A 360 14.49 16.97 -10.48
C THR A 360 13.49 16.63 -9.39
N ALA A 361 12.23 16.37 -9.74
CA ALA A 361 11.30 15.73 -8.81
C ALA A 361 11.47 14.20 -8.76
N THR A 362 11.95 13.63 -9.86
CA THR A 362 11.86 12.18 -10.12
C THR A 362 13.15 11.74 -10.81
N PRO A 363 14.20 11.40 -10.04
CA PRO A 363 15.44 10.90 -10.65
C PRO A 363 15.26 9.51 -11.26
N GLU A 364 14.23 8.75 -10.83
CA GLU A 364 13.87 7.45 -11.37
C GLU A 364 13.35 7.59 -12.82
N ARG A 365 14.03 6.97 -13.79
CA ARG A 365 13.59 6.92 -15.20
C ARG A 365 13.12 5.51 -15.58
N THR A 366 12.09 5.44 -16.41
CA THR A 366 11.55 4.18 -16.94
C THR A 366 12.43 3.55 -18.02
N ASP A 367 13.32 4.32 -18.64
CA ASP A 367 14.22 3.87 -19.71
C ASP A 367 15.59 3.37 -19.22
N GLY A 368 15.80 3.33 -17.89
CA GLY A 368 16.98 2.70 -17.28
C GLY A 368 18.28 3.53 -17.30
N ASN A 369 18.25 4.78 -17.77
CA ASN A 369 19.43 5.66 -17.81
C ASN A 369 19.82 6.17 -16.41
N ASP A 370 21.11 6.01 -16.05
CA ASP A 370 21.66 6.47 -14.77
C ASP A 370 21.93 7.98 -14.74
N ILE A 371 20.92 8.76 -14.33
CA ILE A 371 21.09 10.21 -14.09
C ILE A 371 22.12 10.51 -12.99
N PHE A 372 22.23 9.66 -11.97
CA PHE A 372 23.07 9.92 -10.81
C PHE A 372 24.54 9.98 -11.19
N SER A 373 24.95 9.12 -12.14
CA SER A 373 26.30 9.14 -12.72
C SER A 373 26.68 10.49 -13.34
N LEU A 374 25.74 11.21 -13.96
CA LEU A 374 25.99 12.52 -14.58
C LEU A 374 26.39 13.59 -13.56
N PHE A 375 26.00 13.40 -12.29
CA PHE A 375 26.30 14.27 -11.16
C PHE A 375 27.29 13.63 -10.17
N ASP A 376 28.06 12.64 -10.62
CA ASP A 376 29.07 11.90 -9.86
C ASP A 376 28.49 11.27 -8.57
N HIS A 377 27.22 10.85 -8.61
CA HIS A 377 26.45 10.29 -7.51
C HIS A 377 26.32 11.19 -6.27
N ASN A 378 26.61 12.49 -6.40
CA ASN A 378 26.50 13.44 -5.29
C ASN A 378 25.04 13.93 -5.17
N ILE A 379 24.24 13.28 -4.32
CA ILE A 379 22.89 13.73 -4.01
C ILE A 379 22.98 14.83 -2.94
N ALA A 380 22.62 16.06 -3.30
CA ALA A 380 22.62 17.20 -2.39
C ALA A 380 21.55 17.07 -1.32
N TYR A 381 20.34 16.67 -1.72
CA TYR A 381 19.20 16.54 -0.82
C TYR A 381 18.03 15.84 -1.51
N GLU A 382 17.21 15.08 -0.77
CA GLU A 382 16.01 14.39 -1.26
C GLU A 382 14.78 14.79 -0.44
N ILE A 383 13.82 15.46 -1.10
CA ILE A 383 12.54 15.88 -0.53
C ILE A 383 11.40 15.17 -1.25
N ARG A 384 10.71 14.29 -0.52
CA ARG A 384 9.49 13.60 -0.99
C ARG A 384 8.22 14.25 -0.44
N LEU A 385 7.07 13.83 -0.97
CA LEU A 385 5.74 14.37 -0.67
C LEU A 385 5.47 14.50 0.84
N ASN A 386 5.67 13.42 1.61
CA ASN A 386 5.42 13.42 3.06
C ASN A 386 6.21 14.49 3.80
N ARG A 387 7.52 14.60 3.55
CA ARG A 387 8.36 15.59 4.22
C ARG A 387 7.95 17.02 3.82
N ALA A 388 7.60 17.23 2.55
CA ALA A 388 7.10 18.51 2.08
C ALA A 388 5.75 18.90 2.72
N MET A 389 4.90 17.92 3.07
CA MET A 389 3.69 18.15 3.85
C MET A 389 3.98 18.41 5.33
N GLU A 390 4.92 17.69 5.95
CA GLU A 390 5.33 17.87 7.37
C GLU A 390 5.86 19.27 7.67
N GLU A 391 6.43 19.92 6.65
CA GLU A 391 6.99 21.27 6.67
C GLU A 391 6.01 22.32 6.11
N GLU A 392 4.76 21.94 5.86
CA GLU A 392 3.68 22.82 5.37
C GLU A 392 4.08 23.62 4.12
N MET A 393 4.86 23.03 3.22
CA MET A 393 5.27 23.69 1.97
C MET A 393 4.22 23.54 0.87
N LEU A 394 3.34 22.56 1.03
CA LEU A 394 2.31 22.19 0.08
C LEU A 394 0.93 22.55 0.63
N ALA A 395 -0.04 22.79 -0.25
CA ALA A 395 -1.44 22.84 0.13
C ALA A 395 -1.87 21.46 0.66
N PRO A 396 -2.65 21.39 1.75
CA PRO A 396 -3.29 20.16 2.18
C PRO A 396 -4.13 19.54 1.06
N PHE A 397 -4.34 18.23 1.11
CA PHE A 397 -5.22 17.55 0.18
C PHE A 397 -6.13 16.53 0.86
N HIS A 398 -7.31 16.33 0.29
CA HIS A 398 -8.24 15.29 0.69
C HIS A 398 -8.40 14.31 -0.47
N TYR A 399 -7.81 13.13 -0.30
CA TYR A 399 -7.84 12.08 -1.30
C TYR A 399 -9.02 11.13 -1.05
N PHE A 400 -9.79 10.87 -2.11
CA PHE A 400 -10.96 10.00 -2.14
C PHE A 400 -10.77 8.94 -3.21
N GLY A 401 -10.45 7.71 -2.80
CA GLY A 401 -10.48 6.55 -3.68
C GLY A 401 -11.91 6.02 -3.79
N VAL A 402 -12.53 6.23 -4.94
CA VAL A 402 -13.90 5.83 -5.25
C VAL A 402 -13.91 4.70 -6.25
N SER A 403 -14.83 3.76 -6.08
CA SER A 403 -14.94 2.62 -6.98
C SER A 403 -15.36 3.11 -8.36
N ASP A 404 -14.67 2.68 -9.41
CA ASP A 404 -15.18 2.88 -10.77
C ASP A 404 -16.40 1.96 -11.03
N LEU A 405 -17.16 2.20 -12.11
CA LEU A 405 -18.30 1.35 -12.47
C LEU A 405 -17.86 -0.11 -12.72
N THR A 406 -18.69 -1.04 -12.26
CA THR A 406 -18.58 -2.48 -12.50
C THR A 406 -19.77 -2.91 -13.35
N VAL A 407 -19.56 -3.22 -14.63
CA VAL A 407 -20.61 -3.75 -15.50
C VAL A 407 -20.51 -5.27 -15.53
N ASN A 408 -21.54 -5.97 -15.04
CA ASN A 408 -21.75 -7.43 -15.13
C ASN A 408 -20.71 -8.35 -14.47
N GLU A 409 -20.09 -7.99 -13.34
CA GLU A 409 -19.11 -8.83 -12.59
C GLU A 409 -17.93 -9.39 -13.42
N ALA A 410 -17.85 -9.02 -14.70
CA ALA A 410 -16.85 -9.45 -15.65
C ALA A 410 -15.67 -8.49 -15.57
N ILE A 411 -14.53 -9.05 -15.20
CA ILE A 411 -13.25 -8.36 -15.20
C ILE A 411 -12.88 -8.12 -16.67
N TYR A 412 -13.13 -6.93 -17.19
CA TYR A 412 -12.44 -6.48 -18.40
C TYR A 412 -11.04 -6.03 -17.99
N GLU A 413 -10.09 -6.95 -18.02
CA GLU A 413 -8.65 -6.72 -17.81
C GLU A 413 -8.02 -5.84 -18.91
N ASN A 414 -8.78 -5.46 -19.93
CA ASN A 414 -8.27 -4.73 -21.09
C ASN A 414 -8.78 -3.29 -21.13
N GLU A 415 -7.82 -2.36 -21.17
CA GLU A 415 -7.94 -0.94 -21.50
C GLU A 415 -8.64 -0.63 -22.86
N LYS A 416 -9.25 -1.60 -23.54
CA LYS A 416 -9.50 -1.56 -24.99
C LYS A 416 -10.90 -1.18 -25.42
N ASP A 417 -11.94 -1.36 -24.61
CA ASP A 417 -13.28 -0.91 -25.01
C ASP A 417 -13.55 0.53 -24.57
N PHE A 418 -13.29 1.43 -25.51
CA PHE A 418 -13.59 2.86 -25.42
C PHE A 418 -15.04 3.14 -24.97
N ASN A 419 -15.99 2.33 -25.43
CA ASN A 419 -17.41 2.48 -25.15
C ASN A 419 -17.74 2.42 -23.64
N PHE A 420 -17.01 1.64 -22.85
CA PHE A 420 -17.23 1.58 -21.39
C PHE A 420 -16.60 2.76 -20.66
N LEU A 421 -15.50 3.31 -21.18
CA LEU A 421 -14.81 4.46 -20.59
C LEU A 421 -15.61 5.75 -20.72
N THR A 422 -16.46 5.87 -21.73
CA THR A 422 -17.26 7.07 -22.00
C THR A 422 -18.76 6.86 -21.80
N ALA A 423 -19.19 5.70 -21.30
CA ALA A 423 -20.60 5.40 -21.02
C ALA A 423 -21.28 6.49 -20.18
N ASP A 424 -22.55 6.82 -20.50
CA ASP A 424 -23.26 7.92 -19.86
C ASP A 424 -23.42 7.71 -18.34
N GLU A 425 -23.61 6.47 -17.91
CA GLU A 425 -23.63 6.09 -16.49
C GLU A 425 -22.30 6.43 -15.79
N ARG A 426 -21.15 6.18 -16.44
CA ARG A 426 -19.83 6.51 -15.88
C ARG A 426 -19.67 8.01 -15.75
N VAL A 427 -20.08 8.75 -16.78
CA VAL A 427 -20.07 10.22 -16.79
C VAL A 427 -20.93 10.78 -15.65
N ASP A 428 -22.14 10.25 -15.45
CA ASP A 428 -23.02 10.62 -14.34
C ASP A 428 -22.40 10.33 -12.98
N LYS A 429 -21.76 9.17 -12.83
CA LYS A 429 -21.03 8.81 -11.61
C LYS A 429 -19.88 9.78 -11.35
N ILE A 430 -19.10 10.13 -12.37
CA ILE A 430 -17.98 11.08 -12.24
C ILE A 430 -18.49 12.45 -11.81
N ILE A 431 -19.50 13.00 -12.48
CA ILE A 431 -20.06 14.32 -12.16
C ILE A 431 -20.69 14.32 -10.76
N THR A 432 -21.44 13.27 -10.41
CA THR A 432 -22.04 13.11 -9.07
C THR A 432 -20.97 13.15 -7.99
N ASN A 433 -19.90 12.36 -8.13
CA ASN A 433 -18.79 12.36 -7.17
C ASN A 433 -18.05 13.70 -7.15
N ALA A 434 -17.77 14.30 -8.30
CA ALA A 434 -17.10 15.59 -8.39
C ALA A 434 -17.85 16.70 -7.65
N ASN A 435 -19.18 16.74 -7.78
CA ASN A 435 -20.06 17.68 -7.07
C ASN A 435 -20.19 17.32 -5.58
N LEU A 436 -20.23 16.03 -5.27
CA LEU A 436 -20.36 15.52 -3.91
C LEU A 436 -19.14 15.88 -3.04
N TYR A 437 -17.92 15.63 -3.53
CA TYR A 437 -16.68 16.02 -2.83
C TYR A 437 -16.40 17.52 -2.95
N GLY A 438 -16.71 18.10 -4.11
CA GLY A 438 -16.60 19.53 -4.37
C GLY A 438 -15.17 20.06 -4.21
N SER A 439 -15.07 21.35 -3.99
CA SER A 439 -13.81 22.07 -3.79
C SER A 439 -13.73 22.66 -2.37
N ASP A 440 -12.72 23.49 -2.14
CA ASP A 440 -12.42 24.19 -0.90
C ASP A 440 -13.35 25.37 -0.61
N ASN A 441 -13.77 26.08 -1.65
CA ASN A 441 -14.56 27.31 -1.55
C ASN A 441 -15.83 27.28 -2.40
N GLY A 442 -16.22 26.09 -2.90
CA GLY A 442 -17.39 25.91 -3.77
C GLY A 442 -17.15 26.26 -5.25
N ILE A 443 -16.05 26.92 -5.60
CA ILE A 443 -15.71 27.26 -6.99
C ILE A 443 -14.68 26.27 -7.53
N THR A 444 -15.14 25.32 -8.34
CA THR A 444 -14.27 24.27 -8.90
C THR A 444 -13.31 24.76 -9.97
N ARG A 445 -12.04 24.43 -9.83
CA ARG A 445 -10.97 24.63 -10.82
C ARG A 445 -10.22 23.30 -10.94
N GLY A 446 -10.72 22.45 -11.83
CA GLY A 446 -10.37 21.03 -11.87
C GLY A 446 -9.45 20.63 -13.02
N LEU A 447 -8.59 19.64 -12.77
CA LEU A 447 -7.91 18.85 -13.80
C LEU A 447 -8.43 17.41 -13.79
N ILE A 448 -8.69 16.87 -14.98
CA ILE A 448 -9.14 15.48 -15.15
C ILE A 448 -8.10 14.73 -15.99
N PHE A 449 -7.52 13.67 -15.42
CA PHE A 449 -6.53 12.82 -16.08
C PHE A 449 -7.18 11.56 -16.65
N CYS A 450 -7.19 11.46 -17.97
CA CYS A 450 -7.75 10.35 -18.74
C CYS A 450 -6.66 9.36 -19.20
N SER A 451 -7.08 8.18 -19.64
CA SER A 451 -6.20 7.15 -20.17
C SER A 451 -5.86 7.39 -21.64
N LYS A 452 -6.80 7.90 -22.43
CA LYS A 452 -6.66 8.07 -23.91
C LYS A 452 -7.10 9.45 -24.42
N LYS A 453 -6.65 9.82 -25.62
CA LYS A 453 -6.95 11.13 -26.25
C LYS A 453 -8.41 11.24 -26.62
N GLU A 454 -8.93 10.17 -27.22
CA GLU A 454 -10.31 10.04 -27.64
C GLU A 454 -11.24 10.13 -26.42
N GLU A 455 -10.83 9.56 -25.28
CA GLU A 455 -11.59 9.55 -24.03
C GLU A 455 -11.69 10.97 -23.47
N ALA A 456 -10.57 11.69 -23.41
CA ALA A 456 -10.55 13.08 -22.94
C ALA A 456 -11.46 14.00 -23.78
N VAL A 457 -11.47 13.80 -25.10
CA VAL A 457 -12.29 14.60 -26.02
C VAL A 457 -13.79 14.29 -25.83
N GLU A 458 -14.18 13.02 -25.79
CA GLU A 458 -15.58 12.64 -25.61
C GLU A 458 -16.12 13.02 -24.24
N LEU A 459 -15.37 12.76 -23.16
CA LEU A 459 -15.78 13.13 -21.81
C LEU A 459 -15.97 14.64 -21.68
N SER A 460 -15.09 15.44 -22.29
CA SER A 460 -15.26 16.90 -22.31
C SER A 460 -16.55 17.31 -23.03
N MET A 461 -16.89 16.69 -24.17
CA MET A 461 -18.16 16.95 -24.84
C MET A 461 -19.37 16.60 -23.98
N LYS A 462 -19.35 15.45 -23.30
CA LYS A 462 -20.45 15.00 -22.41
C LYS A 462 -20.58 15.84 -21.14
N PHE A 463 -19.48 16.36 -20.60
CA PHE A 463 -19.53 17.30 -19.48
C PHE A 463 -20.16 18.63 -19.90
N ASN A 464 -19.81 19.12 -21.10
CA ASN A 464 -20.42 20.33 -21.66
C ASN A 464 -21.91 20.15 -21.93
N SER A 465 -22.37 19.00 -22.42
CA SER A 465 -23.80 18.74 -22.61
C SER A 465 -24.60 18.70 -21.29
N LYS A 466 -23.92 18.42 -20.17
CA LYS A 466 -24.48 18.46 -18.81
C LYS A 466 -24.28 19.80 -18.08
N GLY A 467 -23.86 20.84 -18.81
CA GLY A 467 -23.79 22.22 -18.30
C GLY A 467 -22.48 22.65 -17.64
N LEU A 468 -21.45 21.79 -17.62
CA LEU A 468 -20.11 22.13 -17.11
C LEU A 468 -19.24 22.73 -18.20
N LYS A 469 -18.50 23.79 -17.91
CA LYS A 469 -17.62 24.44 -18.90
C LYS A 469 -16.28 23.73 -18.95
N THR A 470 -16.04 22.94 -19.98
CA THR A 470 -14.81 22.13 -20.06
C THR A 470 -14.11 22.19 -21.42
N VAL A 471 -12.82 21.88 -21.42
CA VAL A 471 -12.02 21.72 -22.65
C VAL A 471 -11.10 20.51 -22.50
N SER A 472 -10.79 19.83 -23.61
CA SER A 472 -9.76 18.80 -23.67
C SER A 472 -8.47 19.38 -24.26
N LEU A 473 -7.33 19.03 -23.67
CA LEU A 473 -6.01 19.38 -24.18
C LEU A 473 -5.17 18.12 -24.35
N THR A 474 -4.61 17.97 -25.54
CA THR A 474 -3.69 16.92 -26.01
C THR A 474 -2.30 17.49 -26.40
N GLY A 475 -1.30 16.60 -26.51
CA GLY A 475 0.07 16.96 -26.88
C GLY A 475 0.18 17.71 -28.21
N ASP A 476 -0.84 17.61 -29.06
CA ASP A 476 -0.91 18.18 -30.41
C ASP A 476 -1.44 19.62 -30.42
N ASP A 477 -2.02 20.11 -29.32
CA ASP A 477 -2.59 21.45 -29.24
C ASP A 477 -1.55 22.57 -29.24
N ALA A 478 -1.85 23.65 -29.96
CA ALA A 478 -0.99 24.83 -30.04
C ALA A 478 -0.85 25.55 -28.68
N GLU A 479 0.29 26.20 -28.46
CA GLU A 479 0.61 26.89 -27.20
C GLU A 479 -0.39 27.99 -26.84
N GLY A 480 -0.93 28.70 -27.84
CA GLY A 480 -1.95 29.73 -27.65
C GLY A 480 -3.26 29.21 -27.06
N LEU A 481 -3.74 28.05 -27.55
CA LEU A 481 -4.95 27.40 -27.03
C LEU A 481 -4.76 26.94 -25.58
N ARG A 482 -3.59 26.36 -25.29
CA ARG A 482 -3.23 25.96 -23.92
C ARG A 482 -3.24 27.14 -22.96
N LYS A 483 -2.61 28.25 -23.36
CA LYS A 483 -2.55 29.47 -22.54
C LYS A 483 -3.96 30.01 -22.27
N ASN A 484 -4.81 30.10 -23.29
CA ASN A 484 -6.19 30.57 -23.13
C ASN A 484 -7.00 29.67 -22.19
N ALA A 485 -6.90 28.34 -22.32
CA ALA A 485 -7.58 27.41 -21.43
C ALA A 485 -7.14 27.57 -19.97
N ILE A 486 -5.84 27.77 -19.72
CA ILE A 486 -5.30 28.01 -18.37
C ILE A 486 -5.84 29.33 -17.80
N GLU A 487 -5.77 30.42 -18.57
CA GLU A 487 -6.29 31.72 -18.15
C GLU A 487 -7.79 31.66 -17.80
N ARG A 488 -8.58 30.93 -18.60
CA ARG A 488 -10.01 30.72 -18.33
C ARG A 488 -10.25 29.83 -17.11
N LEU A 489 -9.40 28.84 -16.83
CA LEU A 489 -9.51 28.03 -15.60
C LEU A 489 -9.19 28.85 -14.33
N GLU A 490 -8.24 29.79 -14.42
CA GLU A 490 -7.82 30.65 -13.29
C GLU A 490 -8.69 31.90 -13.10
N SER A 491 -9.54 32.22 -14.07
CA SER A 491 -10.44 33.38 -14.05
C SER A 491 -11.38 33.33 -12.85
N ASP A 492 -11.66 34.51 -12.28
CA ASP A 492 -12.68 34.70 -11.25
C ASP A 492 -14.02 35.18 -11.85
N ASP A 493 -14.07 35.47 -13.16
CA ASP A 493 -15.32 35.73 -13.88
C ASP A 493 -16.05 34.42 -14.18
N LEU A 494 -17.11 34.15 -13.42
CA LEU A 494 -17.93 32.94 -13.54
C LEU A 494 -18.56 32.76 -14.94
N ASN A 495 -18.68 33.83 -15.75
CA ASN A 495 -19.24 33.74 -17.09
C ASN A 495 -18.26 33.14 -18.10
N ASP A 496 -16.97 33.47 -18.03
CA ASP A 496 -15.94 32.97 -18.95
C ASP A 496 -15.13 31.79 -18.38
N LYS A 497 -15.18 31.61 -17.06
CA LYS A 497 -14.42 30.59 -16.33
C LYS A 497 -14.69 29.17 -16.82
N LEU A 498 -13.62 28.37 -16.95
CA LEU A 498 -13.71 26.92 -17.10
C LEU A 498 -13.83 26.22 -15.74
N ASP A 499 -14.55 25.11 -15.70
CA ASP A 499 -14.65 24.24 -14.52
C ASP A 499 -13.58 23.15 -14.56
N TYR A 500 -13.34 22.55 -15.73
CA TYR A 500 -12.37 21.47 -15.90
C TYR A 500 -11.56 21.56 -17.18
N ILE A 501 -10.31 21.07 -17.10
CA ILE A 501 -9.48 20.72 -18.26
C ILE A 501 -9.24 19.20 -18.24
N PHE A 502 -9.61 18.53 -19.32
CA PHE A 502 -9.29 17.11 -19.56
C PHE A 502 -7.92 16.96 -20.22
N THR A 503 -7.13 16.01 -19.75
CA THR A 503 -5.77 15.78 -20.25
C THR A 503 -5.29 14.35 -20.06
N ILE A 504 -4.16 14.00 -20.68
CA ILE A 504 -3.45 12.74 -20.45
C ILE A 504 -2.12 13.06 -19.79
N ASP A 505 -1.16 13.58 -20.57
CA ASP A 505 0.22 13.78 -20.13
C ASP A 505 0.75 15.20 -20.22
N ILE A 506 0.03 16.15 -20.84
CA ILE A 506 0.55 17.52 -21.05
C ILE A 506 0.89 18.19 -19.72
N PHE A 507 0.03 17.97 -18.72
CA PHE A 507 0.18 18.53 -17.39
C PHE A 507 0.99 17.62 -16.46
N ASN A 508 1.54 16.49 -16.95
CA ASN A 508 2.51 15.73 -16.17
C ASN A 508 3.79 16.56 -15.97
N GLU A 509 4.13 17.49 -16.88
CA GLU A 509 5.33 18.33 -16.78
C GLU A 509 5.15 19.75 -17.35
N GLY A 510 5.74 20.74 -16.67
CA GLY A 510 6.09 22.04 -17.29
C GLY A 510 4.96 23.06 -17.54
N ILE A 511 3.82 22.96 -16.84
CA ILE A 511 2.80 24.03 -16.76
C ILE A 511 2.43 24.27 -15.29
N ASP A 512 2.19 25.53 -14.94
CA ASP A 512 1.92 25.99 -13.57
C ASP A 512 0.54 26.64 -13.50
N ILE A 513 -0.39 26.01 -12.76
CA ILE A 513 -1.73 26.53 -12.48
C ILE A 513 -1.97 26.46 -10.96
N PRO A 514 -1.49 27.45 -10.18
CA PRO A 514 -1.58 27.41 -8.72
C PRO A 514 -3.01 27.33 -8.18
N LYS A 515 -4.01 27.86 -8.92
CA LYS A 515 -5.42 27.89 -8.49
C LYS A 515 -6.18 26.56 -8.60
N ILE A 516 -5.55 25.48 -9.07
CA ILE A 516 -6.20 24.15 -9.09
C ILE A 516 -6.58 23.74 -7.66
N ASN A 517 -7.86 23.40 -7.48
CA ASN A 517 -8.41 22.93 -6.20
C ASN A 517 -9.13 21.57 -6.31
N GLN A 518 -9.24 21.00 -7.51
CA GLN A 518 -9.73 19.64 -7.69
C GLN A 518 -8.90 18.86 -8.72
N ILE A 519 -8.61 17.59 -8.42
CA ILE A 519 -7.97 16.65 -9.34
C ILE A 519 -8.85 15.40 -9.43
N ILE A 520 -9.16 14.97 -10.65
CA ILE A 520 -9.86 13.71 -10.90
C ILE A 520 -8.94 12.79 -11.71
N MET A 521 -8.71 11.58 -11.20
CA MET A 521 -7.92 10.54 -11.84
C MET A 521 -8.87 9.47 -12.37
N LEU A 522 -8.90 9.28 -13.69
CA LEU A 522 -9.76 8.31 -14.39
C LEU A 522 -8.97 7.17 -15.06
N ARG A 523 -7.67 7.10 -14.77
CA ARG A 523 -6.74 6.15 -15.40
C ARG A 523 -6.07 5.25 -14.38
N PRO A 524 -5.67 4.02 -14.76
CA PRO A 524 -4.89 3.14 -13.90
C PRO A 524 -3.63 3.82 -13.37
N THR A 525 -3.25 3.51 -12.13
CA THR A 525 -1.96 3.93 -11.58
C THR A 525 -0.88 2.93 -12.00
N ASP A 526 -0.24 3.16 -13.13
CA ASP A 526 0.89 2.31 -13.60
C ASP A 526 2.23 2.68 -12.96
N SER A 527 2.34 3.89 -12.43
CA SER A 527 3.56 4.39 -11.82
C SER A 527 3.25 5.32 -10.65
N SER A 528 3.82 5.01 -9.49
CA SER A 528 3.77 5.87 -8.30
C SER A 528 4.38 7.26 -8.56
N ILE A 529 5.35 7.33 -9.46
CA ILE A 529 6.03 8.56 -9.87
C ILE A 529 5.06 9.49 -10.59
N ILE A 530 4.37 8.96 -11.61
CA ILE A 530 3.42 9.72 -12.41
C ILE A 530 2.24 10.18 -11.53
N PHE A 531 1.75 9.30 -10.65
CA PHE A 531 0.72 9.61 -9.68
C PHE A 531 1.10 10.83 -8.80
N ILE A 532 2.30 10.84 -8.21
CA ILE A 532 2.78 11.96 -7.39
C ILE A 532 2.95 13.23 -8.23
N GLN A 533 3.41 13.13 -9.48
CA GLN A 533 3.56 14.29 -10.37
C GLN A 533 2.20 14.94 -10.66
N GLN A 534 1.17 14.14 -10.93
CA GLN A 534 -0.20 14.59 -11.18
C GLN A 534 -0.81 15.23 -9.93
N LEU A 535 -0.74 14.53 -8.80
CA LEU A 535 -1.19 15.05 -7.50
C LEU A 535 -0.53 16.40 -7.19
N GLY A 536 0.79 16.48 -7.36
CA GLY A 536 1.58 17.67 -7.08
C GLY A 536 1.26 18.90 -7.95
N ARG A 537 0.41 18.78 -8.98
CA ARG A 537 -0.11 19.94 -9.72
C ARG A 537 -1.10 20.75 -8.89
N GLY A 538 -1.92 20.09 -8.07
CA GLY A 538 -2.85 20.75 -7.16
C GLY A 538 -2.16 21.29 -5.91
N LEU A 539 -1.09 20.63 -5.43
CA LEU A 539 -0.50 20.90 -4.12
C LEU A 539 0.24 22.23 -3.96
N ARG A 540 0.24 23.11 -4.96
CA ARG A 540 0.84 24.45 -4.85
C ARG A 540 -0.01 25.34 -3.95
N LYS A 541 0.60 26.13 -3.07
CA LYS A 541 -0.11 27.12 -2.27
C LYS A 541 -0.45 28.36 -3.10
N THR A 542 -1.65 28.90 -2.92
CA THR A 542 -2.10 30.18 -3.47
C THR A 542 -3.10 30.80 -2.51
N ASP A 543 -3.19 32.13 -2.51
CA ASP A 543 -4.17 32.83 -1.68
C ASP A 543 -5.60 32.43 -2.07
N GLY A 544 -6.44 32.21 -1.06
CA GLY A 544 -7.83 31.78 -1.25
C GLY A 544 -8.03 30.28 -1.53
N LYS A 545 -6.95 29.49 -1.57
CA LYS A 545 -7.02 28.02 -1.62
C LYS A 545 -6.66 27.38 -0.29
N ASP A 546 -7.62 26.71 0.34
CA ASP A 546 -7.42 26.06 1.65
C ASP A 546 -6.87 24.63 1.50
N TYR A 547 -7.40 23.87 0.54
CA TYR A 547 -6.97 22.48 0.25
C TYR A 547 -7.25 22.09 -1.20
N VAL A 548 -6.81 20.89 -1.58
CA VAL A 548 -7.10 20.26 -2.88
C VAL A 548 -7.93 19.00 -2.67
N THR A 549 -9.06 18.90 -3.36
CA THR A 549 -9.83 17.65 -3.42
C THR A 549 -9.25 16.76 -4.51
N VAL A 550 -8.93 15.51 -4.20
CA VAL A 550 -8.41 14.51 -5.16
C VAL A 550 -9.37 13.34 -5.19
N ILE A 551 -9.92 13.03 -6.36
CA ILE A 551 -10.88 11.95 -6.57
C ILE A 551 -10.24 10.96 -7.52
N ASP A 552 -10.02 9.74 -7.06
CA ASP A 552 -9.38 8.67 -7.83
C ASP A 552 -10.38 7.55 -8.09
N PHE A 553 -10.71 7.31 -9.36
CA PHE A 553 -11.64 6.27 -9.78
C PHE A 553 -10.91 4.93 -9.92
N ILE A 554 -11.05 4.09 -8.90
CA ILE A 554 -10.32 2.84 -8.72
C ILE A 554 -11.08 1.70 -9.39
N GLY A 555 -10.61 1.32 -10.57
CA GLY A 555 -10.98 0.10 -11.29
C GLY A 555 -10.36 -1.16 -10.68
N ASN A 556 -10.64 -2.32 -11.27
CA ASN A 556 -10.03 -3.59 -10.85
C ASN A 556 -8.65 -3.80 -11.51
N TYR A 557 -7.65 -3.05 -11.03
CA TYR A 557 -6.30 -3.10 -11.60
C TYR A 557 -5.32 -3.82 -10.67
N SER A 558 -4.51 -4.70 -11.25
CA SER A 558 -3.45 -5.41 -10.52
C SER A 558 -2.39 -4.46 -9.93
N ASN A 559 -2.26 -3.24 -10.48
CA ASN A 559 -1.32 -2.21 -10.05
C ASN A 559 -1.83 -1.30 -8.92
N ASN A 560 -3.06 -1.48 -8.43
CA ASN A 560 -3.64 -0.63 -7.38
C ASN A 560 -2.84 -0.60 -6.07
N TYR A 561 -1.94 -1.58 -5.83
CA TYR A 561 -1.02 -1.55 -4.68
C TYR A 561 0.00 -0.41 -4.73
N LEU A 562 0.17 0.27 -5.88
CA LEU A 562 1.03 1.44 -6.04
C LEU A 562 0.43 2.72 -5.41
N ILE A 563 -0.89 2.78 -5.24
CA ILE A 563 -1.59 3.93 -4.63
C ILE A 563 -1.10 4.19 -3.20
N PRO A 564 -1.12 3.20 -2.26
CA PRO A 564 -0.58 3.42 -0.93
C PRO A 564 0.92 3.73 -0.94
N ILE A 565 1.70 3.13 -1.84
CA ILE A 565 3.14 3.42 -1.97
C ILE A 565 3.34 4.92 -2.30
N ALA A 566 2.58 5.43 -3.26
CA ALA A 566 2.69 6.82 -3.71
C ALA A 566 2.25 7.82 -2.63
N LEU A 567 1.13 7.55 -1.95
CA LEU A 567 0.53 8.45 -0.97
C LEU A 567 1.26 8.47 0.38
N TYR A 568 1.67 7.29 0.87
CA TYR A 568 2.32 7.15 2.17
C TYR A 568 3.85 7.12 2.08
N GLY A 569 4.42 7.07 0.87
CA GLY A 569 5.87 7.11 0.64
C GLY A 569 6.65 5.88 1.12
N ASP A 570 5.97 4.76 1.35
CA ASP A 570 6.60 3.49 1.75
C ASP A 570 7.06 2.73 0.49
N ASN A 571 8.37 2.75 0.25
CA ASN A 571 9.01 2.07 -0.87
C ASN A 571 9.58 0.69 -0.50
N SER A 572 9.21 0.12 0.66
CA SER A 572 9.67 -1.22 1.07
C SER A 572 9.01 -2.33 0.26
N TYR A 573 7.83 -2.07 -0.33
CA TYR A 573 6.94 -3.07 -0.94
C TYR A 573 6.58 -4.21 0.02
N ASN A 574 6.69 -3.97 1.32
CA ASN A 574 6.27 -4.92 2.33
C ASN A 574 4.73 -4.92 2.39
N LYS A 575 4.13 -6.07 2.06
CA LYS A 575 2.67 -6.19 2.00
C LYS A 575 1.99 -5.86 3.33
N ASP A 576 2.62 -6.17 4.46
CA ASP A 576 2.02 -5.92 5.78
C ASP A 576 2.04 -4.43 6.10
N SER A 577 3.14 -3.73 5.78
CA SER A 577 3.22 -2.28 5.88
C SER A 577 2.15 -1.60 5.02
N LEU A 578 2.00 -2.00 3.75
CA LEU A 578 0.98 -1.43 2.86
C LEU A 578 -0.45 -1.65 3.37
N ARG A 579 -0.76 -2.84 3.86
CA ARG A 579 -2.08 -3.13 4.45
C ARG A 579 -2.35 -2.28 5.68
N LYS A 580 -1.35 -2.14 6.55
CA LYS A 580 -1.43 -1.32 7.75
C LYS A 580 -1.72 0.14 7.39
N LEU A 581 -1.03 0.70 6.40
CA LEU A 581 -1.23 2.07 5.93
C LEU A 581 -2.65 2.28 5.38
N ILE A 582 -3.18 1.35 4.59
CA ILE A 582 -4.57 1.40 4.09
C ILE A 582 -5.59 1.27 5.23
N SER A 583 -5.30 0.48 6.26
CA SER A 583 -6.17 0.34 7.43
C SER A 583 -6.17 1.56 8.34
N GLU A 584 -5.01 2.19 8.53
CA GLU A 584 -4.84 3.38 9.38
C GLU A 584 -5.31 4.68 8.71
N GLY A 585 -5.40 4.71 7.38
CA GLY A 585 -5.94 5.82 6.62
C GLY A 585 -5.24 7.15 6.94
N SER A 586 -6.04 8.17 7.23
CA SER A 586 -5.57 9.55 7.50
C SER A 586 -4.66 9.72 8.73
N ALA A 587 -4.53 8.70 9.59
CA ALA A 587 -3.73 8.79 10.81
C ALA A 587 -2.22 8.92 10.53
N MET A 588 -1.73 8.29 9.46
CA MET A 588 -0.29 8.27 9.13
C MET A 588 0.18 9.45 8.27
N ILE A 589 -0.77 10.16 7.64
CA ILE A 589 -0.48 11.28 6.74
C ILE A 589 -0.12 12.54 7.54
N PRO A 590 0.99 13.22 7.21
CA PRO A 590 1.32 14.52 7.77
C PRO A 590 0.27 15.62 7.51
N GLY A 591 0.17 16.57 8.44
CA GLY A 591 -0.67 17.75 8.25
C GLY A 591 -2.17 17.47 8.42
N SER A 592 -3.00 18.32 7.80
CA SER A 592 -4.46 18.21 7.78
C SER A 592 -4.97 17.43 6.57
N SER A 593 -4.07 16.94 5.71
CA SER A 593 -4.42 16.09 4.59
C SER A 593 -5.05 14.78 5.07
N THR A 594 -6.00 14.26 4.29
CA THR A 594 -6.73 13.03 4.58
C THR A 594 -6.72 12.09 3.38
N ILE A 595 -6.79 10.79 3.66
CA ILE A 595 -6.92 9.72 2.67
C ILE A 595 -8.10 8.87 3.09
N ASN A 596 -9.06 8.80 2.19
CA ASN A 596 -10.33 8.13 2.35
C ASN A 596 -10.52 7.18 1.16
N PHE A 597 -10.93 5.95 1.44
CA PHE A 597 -11.31 4.97 0.43
C PHE A 597 -12.73 4.52 0.73
N ASP A 598 -13.58 4.43 -0.30
CA ASP A 598 -14.83 3.71 -0.15
C ASP A 598 -14.56 2.21 0.12
N ARG A 599 -15.58 1.49 0.60
CA ARG A 599 -15.43 0.07 0.97
C ARG A 599 -14.90 -0.76 -0.21
N ILE A 600 -15.50 -0.60 -1.38
CA ILE A 600 -15.20 -1.38 -2.60
C ILE A 600 -13.77 -1.10 -3.11
N SER A 601 -13.31 0.14 -3.08
CA SER A 601 -11.97 0.53 -3.51
C SER A 601 -10.92 0.03 -2.53
N LYS A 602 -11.21 0.10 -1.22
CA LYS A 602 -10.34 -0.46 -0.20
C LYS A 602 -10.15 -1.96 -0.41
N GLU A 603 -11.22 -2.67 -0.76
CA GLU A 603 -11.20 -4.09 -1.13
C GLU A 603 -10.33 -4.35 -2.36
N LYS A 604 -10.57 -3.63 -3.47
CA LYS A 604 -9.76 -3.74 -4.70
C LYS A 604 -8.27 -3.51 -4.44
N ILE A 605 -7.90 -2.56 -3.57
CA ILE A 605 -6.50 -2.33 -3.19
C ILE A 605 -5.95 -3.50 -2.37
N PHE A 606 -6.71 -4.01 -1.40
CA PHE A 606 -6.28 -5.19 -0.62
C PHE A 606 -6.06 -6.42 -1.51
N ASP A 607 -6.95 -6.64 -2.48
CA ASP A 607 -6.85 -7.75 -3.43
C ASP A 607 -5.65 -7.59 -4.37
N ALA A 608 -5.38 -6.38 -4.85
CA ALA A 608 -4.16 -6.07 -5.59
C ALA A 608 -2.90 -6.32 -4.74
N ILE A 609 -2.86 -5.92 -3.46
CA ILE A 609 -1.74 -6.22 -2.56
C ILE A 609 -1.57 -7.73 -2.35
N ASN A 610 -2.67 -8.46 -2.18
CA ASN A 610 -2.64 -9.91 -1.94
C ASN A 610 -2.14 -10.69 -3.17
N SER A 611 -2.67 -10.36 -4.36
CA SER A 611 -2.33 -11.02 -5.63
C SER A 611 -0.95 -10.64 -6.18
N ALA A 612 -0.48 -9.40 -5.92
CA ALA A 612 0.79 -8.89 -6.41
C ALA A 612 1.97 -9.78 -5.97
N ASN A 613 2.85 -10.12 -6.92
CA ASN A 613 4.07 -10.83 -6.61
C ASN A 613 5.22 -9.84 -6.37
N MET A 614 5.47 -9.49 -5.11
CA MET A 614 6.58 -8.61 -4.70
C MET A 614 7.98 -9.26 -4.85
N ARG A 615 8.08 -10.41 -5.51
CA ARG A 615 9.34 -11.14 -5.72
C ARG A 615 9.65 -11.33 -7.20
N LYS A 616 8.96 -10.61 -8.09
CA LYS A 616 9.28 -10.63 -9.52
C LYS A 616 10.73 -10.19 -9.70
N TYR A 617 11.50 -11.02 -10.39
CA TYR A 617 12.93 -10.79 -10.59
C TYR A 617 13.21 -9.46 -11.30
N LEU A 618 12.39 -9.10 -12.29
CA LEU A 618 12.51 -7.83 -13.02
C LEU A 618 12.35 -6.62 -12.09
N ASP A 619 11.32 -6.61 -11.24
CA ASP A 619 11.06 -5.52 -10.29
C ASP A 619 12.22 -5.39 -9.28
N LEU A 620 12.66 -6.51 -8.70
CA LEU A 620 13.80 -6.53 -7.78
C LEU A 620 15.09 -6.02 -8.45
N ARG A 621 15.34 -6.41 -9.70
CA ARG A 621 16.46 -5.90 -10.49
C ARG A 621 16.36 -4.39 -10.70
N ASN A 622 15.19 -3.87 -11.03
CA ASN A 622 14.98 -2.43 -11.22
C ASN A 622 15.22 -1.66 -9.93
N ASP A 623 14.66 -2.13 -8.81
CA ASP A 623 14.86 -1.52 -7.48
C ASP A 623 16.33 -1.56 -7.03
N TYR A 624 17.01 -2.69 -7.26
CA TYR A 624 18.45 -2.80 -7.00
C TYR A 624 19.24 -1.82 -7.86
N THR A 625 18.94 -1.76 -9.16
CA THR A 625 19.66 -0.91 -10.12
C THR A 625 19.50 0.55 -9.76
N LEU A 626 18.30 0.96 -9.34
CA LEU A 626 18.04 2.30 -8.86
C LEU A 626 18.89 2.66 -7.64
N LEU A 627 18.97 1.77 -6.65
CA LEU A 627 19.80 2.04 -5.46
C LEU A 627 21.30 2.04 -5.80
N LYS A 628 21.75 1.12 -6.66
CA LYS A 628 23.12 1.10 -7.18
C LYS A 628 23.48 2.43 -7.85
N TYR A 629 22.60 2.94 -8.70
CA TYR A 629 22.76 4.25 -9.33
C TYR A 629 22.80 5.38 -8.30
N LYS A 630 21.94 5.36 -7.27
CA LYS A 630 22.00 6.35 -6.19
C LYS A 630 23.34 6.35 -5.44
N LEU A 631 23.89 5.17 -5.16
CA LEU A 631 25.12 5.01 -4.36
C LEU A 631 26.41 5.12 -5.17
N GLY A 632 26.37 4.85 -6.47
CA GLY A 632 27.56 4.70 -7.32
C GLY A 632 28.38 3.43 -7.04
N ARG A 633 27.83 2.49 -6.24
CA ARG A 633 28.45 1.20 -5.91
C ARG A 633 27.38 0.12 -5.75
N ILE A 634 27.80 -1.15 -5.72
CA ILE A 634 26.92 -2.26 -5.36
C ILE A 634 26.34 -2.01 -3.96
N PRO A 635 24.99 -1.95 -3.82
CA PRO A 635 24.36 -1.83 -2.52
C PRO A 635 24.51 -3.11 -1.70
N LEU A 636 24.51 -2.96 -0.39
CA LEU A 636 24.37 -4.01 0.62
C LEU A 636 22.97 -3.91 1.26
N MET A 637 22.54 -4.92 2.03
CA MET A 637 21.21 -4.97 2.63
C MET A 637 20.93 -3.76 3.54
N MET A 638 21.90 -3.30 4.32
CA MET A 638 21.74 -2.11 5.16
C MET A 638 21.49 -0.83 4.35
N ASP A 639 22.06 -0.71 3.15
CA ASP A 639 21.85 0.47 2.32
C ASP A 639 20.37 0.62 1.93
N PHE A 640 19.66 -0.48 1.67
CA PHE A 640 18.23 -0.41 1.38
C PHE A 640 17.41 0.08 2.58
N LEU A 641 17.76 -0.35 3.80
CA LEU A 641 17.09 0.11 5.02
C LEU A 641 17.35 1.60 5.27
N GLU A 642 18.60 2.03 5.18
CA GLU A 642 19.00 3.44 5.37
C GLU A 642 18.32 4.38 4.37
N HIS A 643 18.13 3.92 3.13
CA HIS A 643 17.45 4.67 2.07
C HIS A 643 15.94 4.43 2.00
N GLY A 644 15.33 3.69 2.94
CA GLY A 644 13.89 3.37 2.94
C GLY A 644 13.40 2.75 1.63
N SER A 645 14.26 1.94 0.99
CA SER A 645 14.03 1.29 -0.30
C SER A 645 13.42 -0.11 -0.13
N ARG A 646 13.41 -0.90 -1.21
CA ARG A 646 12.87 -2.26 -1.25
C ARG A 646 13.37 -3.11 -0.07
N ASP A 647 12.47 -3.82 0.59
CA ASP A 647 12.81 -4.74 1.69
C ASP A 647 13.90 -5.74 1.25
N PRO A 648 15.10 -5.71 1.85
CA PRO A 648 16.22 -6.59 1.52
C PRO A 648 15.89 -8.08 1.57
N TYR A 649 14.97 -8.49 2.43
CA TYR A 649 14.61 -9.89 2.59
C TYR A 649 13.90 -10.43 1.34
N LEU A 650 13.25 -9.58 0.54
CA LEU A 650 12.62 -10.02 -0.72
C LEU A 650 13.65 -10.55 -1.73
N TYR A 651 14.88 -10.02 -1.72
CA TYR A 651 15.99 -10.55 -2.53
C TYR A 651 16.47 -11.92 -2.02
N VAL A 652 16.49 -12.10 -0.70
CA VAL A 652 16.80 -13.40 -0.05
C VAL A 652 15.72 -14.42 -0.39
N GLU A 653 14.45 -14.05 -0.38
CA GLU A 653 13.36 -14.95 -0.79
C GLU A 653 13.44 -15.33 -2.28
N SER A 654 13.85 -14.41 -3.15
CA SER A 654 13.97 -14.68 -4.59
C SER A 654 15.20 -15.50 -4.97
N SER A 655 16.32 -15.33 -4.26
CA SER A 655 17.62 -15.89 -4.66
C SER A 655 18.34 -16.67 -3.57
N LYS A 656 17.64 -17.01 -2.50
CA LYS A 656 18.10 -17.73 -1.30
C LYS A 656 19.06 -16.97 -0.39
N SER A 657 19.85 -16.05 -0.93
CA SER A 657 20.69 -15.08 -0.21
C SER A 657 20.85 -13.81 -1.05
N TYR A 658 21.22 -12.70 -0.41
CA TYR A 658 21.50 -11.46 -1.13
C TYR A 658 22.75 -11.56 -2.01
N TYR A 659 23.76 -12.31 -1.56
CA TYR A 659 24.98 -12.61 -2.35
C TYR A 659 24.65 -13.33 -3.67
N ASN A 660 23.79 -14.35 -3.62
CA ASN A 660 23.35 -15.08 -4.81
C ASN A 660 22.55 -14.20 -5.76
N PHE A 661 21.76 -13.26 -5.23
CA PHE A 661 21.10 -12.27 -6.05
C PHE A 661 22.15 -11.46 -6.82
N ILE A 662 23.13 -10.86 -6.14
CA ILE A 662 24.20 -10.08 -6.79
C ILE A 662 24.92 -10.88 -7.88
N LEU A 663 25.33 -12.12 -7.59
CA LEU A 663 25.98 -12.99 -8.58
C LEU A 663 25.17 -13.17 -9.87
N LYS A 664 23.83 -13.16 -9.77
CA LYS A 664 22.94 -13.35 -10.91
C LYS A 664 22.82 -12.10 -11.79
N ILE A 665 22.94 -10.91 -11.21
CA ILE A 665 22.71 -9.63 -11.90
C ILE A 665 24.02 -8.96 -12.34
N GLU A 666 25.05 -8.98 -11.49
CA GLU A 666 26.31 -8.29 -11.73
C GLU A 666 27.30 -9.20 -12.46
N LYS A 667 27.31 -9.14 -13.80
CA LYS A 667 28.18 -9.98 -14.64
C LYS A 667 29.68 -9.78 -14.37
N GLU A 668 30.07 -8.60 -13.91
CA GLU A 668 31.45 -8.24 -13.57
C GLU A 668 31.82 -8.61 -12.13
N PHE A 669 30.85 -8.98 -11.30
CA PHE A 669 31.09 -9.41 -9.93
C PHE A 669 31.62 -10.85 -9.94
N THR A 670 32.90 -11.00 -9.61
CA THR A 670 33.57 -12.30 -9.60
C THR A 670 33.10 -13.09 -8.38
N ASN A 671 32.75 -14.37 -8.57
CA ASN A 671 32.43 -15.23 -7.45
C ASN A 671 33.70 -15.52 -6.63
N GLU A 672 33.76 -14.97 -5.42
CA GLU A 672 34.88 -15.16 -4.48
C GLU A 672 34.56 -16.19 -3.39
N LEU A 673 33.36 -16.79 -3.41
CA LEU A 673 32.90 -17.76 -2.43
C LEU A 673 32.86 -19.18 -3.02
N SER A 674 33.33 -20.15 -2.25
CA SER A 674 33.15 -21.57 -2.50
C SER A 674 31.70 -22.02 -2.33
N ASP A 675 31.33 -23.17 -2.89
CA ASP A 675 29.97 -23.73 -2.77
C ASP A 675 29.54 -23.92 -1.31
N LYS A 676 30.49 -24.25 -0.42
CA LYS A 676 30.24 -24.36 1.02
C LYS A 676 29.92 -23.01 1.64
N GLU A 677 30.67 -21.97 1.32
CA GLU A 677 30.43 -20.60 1.80
C GLU A 677 29.10 -20.05 1.28
N ILE A 678 28.76 -20.30 0.02
CA ILE A 678 27.47 -19.94 -0.57
C ILE A 678 26.32 -20.63 0.19
N SER A 679 26.44 -21.94 0.41
CA SER A 679 25.42 -22.72 1.13
C SER A 679 25.23 -22.22 2.57
N LEU A 680 26.31 -21.88 3.27
CA LEU A 680 26.25 -21.27 4.60
C LEU A 680 25.58 -19.89 4.57
N MET A 681 25.88 -19.06 3.57
CA MET A 681 25.26 -17.75 3.41
C MET A 681 23.74 -17.86 3.21
N GLU A 682 23.28 -18.84 2.43
CA GLU A 682 21.85 -19.14 2.29
C GLU A 682 21.20 -19.54 3.63
N LEU A 683 21.88 -20.37 4.42
CA LEU A 683 21.39 -20.79 5.73
C LEU A 683 21.29 -19.63 6.71
N PHE A 684 22.34 -18.80 6.84
CA PHE A 684 22.29 -17.62 7.69
C PHE A 684 21.17 -16.67 7.26
N SER A 685 21.05 -16.39 5.96
CA SER A 685 20.06 -15.43 5.45
C SER A 685 18.62 -15.86 5.73
N LYS A 686 18.30 -17.15 5.59
CA LYS A 686 16.92 -17.67 5.76
C LYS A 686 16.58 -18.05 7.19
N GLU A 687 17.52 -18.68 7.88
CA GLU A 687 17.24 -19.38 9.14
C GLU A 687 17.57 -18.57 10.38
N ILE A 688 18.44 -17.55 10.26
CA ILE A 688 18.93 -16.75 11.39
C ILE A 688 18.58 -15.27 11.17
N ASN A 689 19.09 -14.69 10.09
CA ASN A 689 19.03 -13.26 9.79
C ASN A 689 17.69 -12.83 9.14
N ASN A 690 16.59 -13.51 9.48
CA ASN A 690 15.25 -13.22 8.97
C ASN A 690 14.48 -12.19 9.82
N ALA A 691 15.17 -11.53 10.75
CA ALA A 691 14.63 -10.52 11.67
C ALA A 691 13.51 -11.01 12.62
N LYS A 692 13.24 -12.31 12.74
CA LYS A 692 12.21 -12.85 13.65
C LYS A 692 12.72 -13.09 15.07
N ARG A 693 14.03 -13.30 15.24
CA ARG A 693 14.66 -13.57 16.54
C ARG A 693 15.95 -12.78 16.68
N ILE A 694 16.02 -11.90 17.66
CA ILE A 694 17.15 -10.97 17.83
C ILE A 694 18.38 -11.63 18.45
N GLU A 695 18.17 -12.60 19.34
CA GLU A 695 19.22 -13.21 20.15
C GLU A 695 20.32 -13.86 19.30
N GLU A 696 19.93 -14.55 18.22
CA GLU A 696 20.86 -15.27 17.35
C GLU A 696 21.77 -14.31 16.59
N SER A 697 21.19 -13.29 15.94
CA SER A 697 21.93 -12.24 15.23
C SER A 697 22.82 -11.42 16.18
N PHE A 698 22.35 -11.16 17.40
CA PHE A 698 23.12 -10.44 18.42
C PHE A 698 24.35 -11.24 18.88
N ILE A 699 24.21 -12.55 19.12
CA ILE A 699 25.34 -13.44 19.45
C ILE A 699 26.38 -13.38 18.34
N LEU A 700 25.96 -13.56 17.08
CA LEU A 700 26.87 -13.53 15.92
C LEU A 700 27.60 -12.19 15.81
N LYS A 701 26.89 -11.06 15.97
CA LYS A 701 27.48 -9.71 15.96
C LYS A 701 28.56 -9.56 17.03
N LYS A 702 28.25 -9.95 18.27
CA LYS A 702 29.20 -9.85 19.38
C LYS A 702 30.42 -10.73 19.18
N LEU A 703 30.25 -11.96 18.70
CA LEU A 703 31.38 -12.83 18.39
C LEU A 703 32.26 -12.28 17.26
N LEU A 704 31.70 -11.61 16.26
CA LEU A 704 32.47 -10.92 15.21
C LEU A 704 33.28 -9.72 15.76
N GLU A 705 32.81 -9.06 16.82
CA GLU A 705 33.46 -7.92 17.49
C GLU A 705 34.55 -8.36 18.48
N SER A 706 34.26 -9.30 19.39
CA SER A 706 35.11 -9.63 20.55
C SER A 706 35.71 -11.04 20.54
N LYS A 707 35.41 -11.87 19.53
CA LYS A 707 35.78 -13.30 19.39
C LYS A 707 35.22 -14.26 20.44
N ASN A 708 35.01 -13.79 21.67
CA ASN A 708 34.43 -14.53 22.78
C ASN A 708 33.29 -13.71 23.40
N LEU A 709 32.24 -14.40 23.83
CA LEU A 709 31.08 -13.79 24.50
C LEU A 709 30.70 -14.61 25.73
N LYS A 710 30.77 -14.00 26.92
CA LYS A 710 30.27 -14.65 28.13
C LYS A 710 28.75 -14.67 28.11
N ILE A 711 28.14 -15.77 28.51
CA ILE A 711 26.67 -15.91 28.51
C ILE A 711 26.00 -14.89 29.46
N ILE A 712 26.61 -14.63 30.61
CA ILE A 712 26.13 -13.62 31.56
C ILE A 712 26.15 -12.22 30.93
N GLU A 713 27.23 -11.90 30.21
CA GLU A 713 27.36 -10.63 29.50
C GLU A 713 26.29 -10.51 28.41
N PHE A 714 26.04 -11.58 27.65
CA PHE A 714 24.95 -11.61 26.67
C PHE A 714 23.58 -11.36 27.31
N GLN A 715 23.26 -12.02 28.42
CA GLN A 715 22.00 -11.82 29.15
C GLN A 715 21.83 -10.38 29.65
N ILE A 716 22.89 -9.79 30.21
CA ILE A 716 22.89 -8.38 30.66
C ILE A 716 22.63 -7.44 29.48
N ASN A 717 23.33 -7.63 28.35
CA ASN A 717 23.14 -6.79 27.16
C ASN A 717 21.69 -6.81 26.65
N ILE A 718 21.06 -7.99 26.60
CA ILE A 718 19.66 -8.11 26.16
C ILE A 718 18.71 -7.45 27.17
N LEU A 719 18.94 -7.66 28.48
CA LEU A 719 18.13 -7.04 29.53
C LEU A 719 18.23 -5.51 29.49
N GLU A 720 19.44 -4.97 29.33
CA GLU A 720 19.66 -3.52 29.28
C GLU A 720 19.05 -2.89 28.03
N ARG A 721 19.21 -3.52 26.86
CA ARG A 721 18.76 -2.98 25.56
C ARG A 721 17.28 -3.20 25.30
N TYR A 722 16.74 -4.39 25.58
CA TYR A 722 15.37 -4.78 25.21
C TYR A 722 14.42 -4.95 26.41
N LYS A 723 14.91 -4.81 27.64
CA LYS A 723 14.10 -4.85 28.87
C LYS A 723 13.33 -6.17 29.08
N TYR A 724 13.94 -7.30 28.70
CA TYR A 724 13.46 -8.64 29.06
C TYR A 724 14.62 -9.57 29.39
N GLU A 725 14.35 -10.56 30.23
CA GLU A 725 15.33 -11.57 30.64
C GLU A 725 15.27 -12.79 29.74
N ILE A 726 16.43 -13.38 29.45
CA ILE A 726 16.56 -14.58 28.64
C ILE A 726 16.89 -15.78 29.52
N GLN A 727 16.12 -16.85 29.34
CA GLN A 727 16.32 -18.10 30.04
C GLN A 727 17.40 -18.95 29.37
N ARG A 728 18.05 -19.83 30.14
CA ARG A 728 19.08 -20.74 29.65
C ARG A 728 18.62 -21.59 28.46
N LYS A 729 17.38 -22.09 28.50
CA LYS A 729 16.76 -22.88 27.41
C LYS A 729 16.72 -22.11 26.08
N THR A 730 16.47 -20.80 26.14
CA THR A 730 16.47 -19.92 24.97
C THR A 730 17.86 -19.81 24.38
N ILE A 731 18.90 -19.69 25.23
CA ILE A 731 20.30 -19.64 24.81
C ILE A 731 20.73 -20.96 24.17
N ASP A 732 20.38 -22.10 24.78
CA ASP A 732 20.65 -23.42 24.21
C ASP A 732 19.96 -23.59 22.85
N SER A 733 18.74 -23.04 22.68
CA SER A 733 18.07 -22.99 21.38
C SER A 733 18.82 -22.11 20.38
N CYS A 734 19.30 -20.93 20.76
CA CYS A 734 20.09 -20.09 19.88
C CYS A 734 21.36 -20.81 19.41
N ILE A 735 22.04 -21.54 20.29
CA ILE A 735 23.24 -22.31 19.94
C ILE A 735 22.91 -23.40 18.92
N ARG A 736 21.84 -24.19 19.14
CA ARG A 736 21.37 -25.19 18.17
C ARG A 736 21.00 -24.58 16.83
N ASN A 737 20.34 -23.42 16.84
CA ASN A 737 19.87 -22.77 15.62
C ASN A 737 21.04 -22.20 14.81
N ILE A 738 22.01 -21.53 15.46
CA ILE A 738 23.22 -21.00 14.81
C ILE A 738 24.07 -22.14 14.22
N ASN A 739 24.10 -23.31 14.86
CA ASN A 739 24.73 -24.52 14.31
C ASN A 739 23.81 -25.29 13.35
N PHE A 740 22.64 -24.74 12.99
CA PHE A 740 21.67 -25.30 12.04
C PHE A 740 21.15 -26.71 12.37
N ASP A 741 21.24 -27.12 13.63
CA ASP A 741 20.72 -28.41 14.14
C ASP A 741 19.20 -28.47 14.00
N PHE A 742 18.51 -27.36 14.30
CA PHE A 742 17.05 -27.26 14.24
C PHE A 742 16.49 -27.62 12.85
N VAL A 743 17.18 -27.18 11.78
CA VAL A 743 16.81 -27.46 10.38
C VAL A 743 17.45 -28.73 9.83
N ARG A 744 18.12 -29.53 10.68
CA ARG A 744 18.77 -30.80 10.33
C ARG A 744 19.88 -30.65 9.28
N LYS A 745 20.57 -29.51 9.27
CA LYS A 745 21.72 -29.22 8.41
C LYS A 745 22.91 -28.82 9.26
N LYS A 746 23.25 -29.69 10.22
CA LYS A 746 24.23 -29.42 11.28
C LYS A 746 25.55 -28.90 10.71
N GLU A 747 25.99 -27.77 11.22
CA GLU A 747 27.29 -27.15 10.94
C GLU A 747 27.97 -26.78 12.26
N ASN A 748 29.30 -26.74 12.25
CA ASN A 748 30.09 -26.34 13.41
C ASN A 748 30.41 -24.85 13.32
N ILE A 749 29.47 -23.98 13.72
CA ILE A 749 29.62 -22.51 13.65
C ILE A 749 30.12 -21.94 14.97
N ILE A 750 29.43 -22.26 16.08
CA ILE A 750 29.80 -21.81 17.43
C ILE A 750 29.90 -22.97 18.41
N ILE A 751 30.76 -22.78 19.42
CA ILE A 751 30.94 -23.69 20.54
C ILE A 751 30.84 -22.94 21.86
N GLU A 752 30.38 -23.64 22.89
CA GLU A 752 30.34 -23.15 24.26
C GLU A 752 31.35 -23.92 25.12
N ASN A 753 32.25 -23.19 25.79
CA ASN A 753 33.18 -23.73 26.77
C ASN A 753 33.10 -22.89 28.06
N ASN A 754 32.82 -23.51 29.21
CA ASN A 754 32.72 -22.83 30.51
C ASN A 754 31.84 -21.55 30.49
N ASN A 755 30.65 -21.62 29.90
CA ASN A 755 29.72 -20.49 29.71
C ASN A 755 30.28 -19.33 28.85
N VAL A 756 31.26 -19.61 28.01
CA VAL A 756 31.82 -18.68 27.01
C VAL A 756 31.55 -19.22 25.62
N LEU A 757 30.86 -18.43 24.80
CA LEU A 757 30.64 -18.71 23.38
C LEU A 757 31.83 -18.21 22.56
N SER A 758 32.21 -18.99 21.55
CA SER A 758 33.24 -18.64 20.57
C SER A 758 32.95 -19.29 19.23
N PHE A 759 33.50 -18.75 18.14
CA PHE A 759 33.41 -19.42 16.83
C PHE A 759 34.22 -20.72 16.82
N HIS A 760 33.65 -21.78 16.25
CA HIS A 760 34.37 -23.03 16.02
C HIS A 760 35.55 -22.82 15.06
N PRO A 761 36.70 -23.51 15.24
CA PRO A 761 37.89 -23.34 14.39
C PRO A 761 37.62 -23.44 12.89
N ASP A 762 36.81 -24.40 12.44
CA ASP A 762 36.45 -24.57 11.02
C ASP A 762 35.73 -23.34 10.45
N PHE A 763 34.87 -22.70 11.24
CA PHE A 763 34.17 -21.49 10.82
C PHE A 763 35.09 -20.26 10.85
N GLN A 764 36.07 -20.21 11.76
CA GLN A 764 37.07 -19.15 11.76
C GLN A 764 37.90 -19.12 10.46
N ILE A 765 38.15 -20.28 9.84
CA ILE A 765 38.82 -20.37 8.53
C ILE A 765 37.97 -19.69 7.45
N ILE A 766 36.65 -19.96 7.45
CA ILE A 766 35.69 -19.35 6.52
C ILE A 766 35.61 -17.82 6.73
N LEU A 767 35.62 -17.36 7.98
CA LEU A 767 35.60 -15.93 8.30
C LEU A 767 36.84 -15.15 7.84
N ASN A 768 37.92 -15.83 7.43
CA ASN A 768 39.07 -15.17 6.80
C ASN A 768 38.76 -14.68 5.37
N ASN A 769 37.75 -15.24 4.72
CA ASN A 769 37.23 -14.72 3.46
C ASN A 769 36.52 -13.37 3.74
N LYS A 770 37.15 -12.28 3.27
CA LYS A 770 36.67 -10.91 3.52
C LYS A 770 35.27 -10.69 2.96
N THR A 771 34.98 -11.29 1.81
CA THR A 771 33.68 -11.15 1.13
C THR A 771 32.59 -11.88 1.91
N PHE A 772 32.85 -13.12 2.33
CA PHE A 772 31.91 -13.85 3.20
C PHE A 772 31.61 -13.07 4.48
N LYS A 773 32.66 -12.59 5.16
CA LYS A 773 32.53 -11.84 6.41
C LYS A 773 31.73 -10.54 6.24
N ALA A 774 31.95 -9.80 5.15
CA ALA A 774 31.26 -8.55 4.87
C ALA A 774 29.75 -8.77 4.65
N PHE A 775 29.38 -9.72 3.78
CA PHE A 775 27.98 -10.06 3.51
C PHE A 775 27.26 -10.64 4.73
N LEU A 776 27.95 -11.47 5.53
CA LEU A 776 27.38 -12.00 6.76
C LEU A 776 27.11 -10.90 7.79
N LEU A 777 28.08 -9.99 8.00
CA LEU A 777 27.93 -8.87 8.93
C LEU A 777 26.79 -7.93 8.52
N ASP A 778 26.68 -7.64 7.22
CA ASP A 778 25.61 -6.83 6.67
C ASP A 778 24.23 -7.49 6.87
N SER A 779 24.11 -8.79 6.58
CA SER A 779 22.89 -9.56 6.85
C SER A 779 22.51 -9.60 8.33
N ILE A 780 23.50 -9.69 9.24
CA ILE A 780 23.29 -9.63 10.69
C ILE A 780 22.78 -8.25 11.12
N ASN A 781 23.42 -7.18 10.64
CA ASN A 781 23.01 -5.81 10.94
C ASN A 781 21.60 -5.54 10.43
N TYR A 782 21.28 -5.97 9.20
CA TYR A 782 19.93 -5.91 8.64
C TYR A 782 18.90 -6.57 9.57
N SER A 783 19.20 -7.79 10.03
CA SER A 783 18.31 -8.54 10.91
C SER A 783 18.08 -7.85 12.25
N ILE A 784 19.11 -7.21 12.82
CA ILE A 784 19.03 -6.49 14.10
C ILE A 784 18.20 -5.22 13.93
N GLU A 785 18.52 -4.40 12.93
CA GLU A 785 17.87 -3.11 12.69
C GLU A 785 16.38 -3.31 12.37
N THR A 786 16.06 -4.30 11.51
CA THR A 786 14.67 -4.62 11.16
C THR A 786 13.86 -5.09 12.37
N PHE A 787 14.46 -5.91 13.24
CA PHE A 787 13.81 -6.33 14.48
C PHE A 787 13.55 -5.12 15.38
N GLU A 788 14.55 -4.25 15.56
CA GLU A 788 14.47 -3.05 16.41
C GLU A 788 13.40 -2.07 15.95
N HIS A 789 13.24 -1.87 14.63
CA HIS A 789 12.15 -1.06 14.08
C HIS A 789 10.75 -1.60 14.41
N SER A 790 10.61 -2.92 14.53
CA SER A 790 9.32 -3.56 14.86
C SER A 790 9.11 -3.76 16.37
N PHE A 791 10.17 -3.66 17.17
CA PHE A 791 10.15 -4.02 18.58
C PHE A 791 9.49 -2.93 19.43
N ASN A 792 8.47 -3.33 20.18
CA ASN A 792 7.90 -2.55 21.27
C ASN A 792 7.70 -3.49 22.48
N ARG A 793 8.25 -3.11 23.64
CA ARG A 793 8.19 -3.95 24.85
C ARG A 793 6.77 -4.30 25.27
N GLN A 794 5.80 -3.40 25.09
CA GLN A 794 4.39 -3.64 25.42
C GLN A 794 3.75 -4.72 24.54
N ASN A 795 4.24 -4.84 23.31
CA ASN A 795 3.73 -5.78 22.30
C ASN A 795 4.56 -7.06 22.22
N TYR A 796 5.66 -7.17 22.98
CA TYR A 796 6.54 -8.32 22.97
C TYR A 796 6.16 -9.31 24.09
N ASN A 797 5.75 -10.52 23.70
CA ASN A 797 5.35 -11.59 24.60
C ASN A 797 6.25 -12.83 24.39
N ASN A 798 7.25 -12.98 25.26
CA ASN A 798 8.10 -14.17 25.40
C ASN A 798 8.52 -14.80 24.06
N GLY A 799 9.19 -14.02 23.21
CA GLY A 799 9.71 -14.44 21.91
C GLY A 799 8.95 -13.90 20.69
N LEU A 800 7.71 -13.44 20.85
CA LEU A 800 6.84 -13.02 19.74
C LEU A 800 6.35 -11.59 19.92
N ILE A 801 6.35 -10.82 18.84
CA ILE A 801 5.76 -9.48 18.77
C ILE A 801 4.32 -9.59 18.26
N LEU A 802 3.36 -9.00 18.98
CA LEU A 802 1.94 -8.93 18.61
C LEU A 802 1.75 -8.34 17.21
N TYR A 803 0.83 -8.93 16.47
CA TYR A 803 0.44 -8.56 15.10
C TYR A 803 1.56 -8.64 14.06
N ASN A 804 2.72 -9.22 14.40
CA ASN A 804 3.70 -9.63 13.40
C ASN A 804 3.32 -10.98 12.79
N LYS A 805 3.75 -11.19 11.55
CA LYS A 805 3.59 -12.46 10.84
C LYS A 805 4.72 -13.43 11.11
N TYR A 806 4.36 -14.69 11.29
CA TYR A 806 5.29 -15.80 11.49
C TYR A 806 4.88 -17.00 10.63
N SER A 807 5.87 -17.68 10.06
CA SER A 807 5.65 -19.02 9.52
C SER A 807 5.54 -20.02 10.67
N ARG A 808 4.96 -21.19 10.42
CA ARG A 808 4.95 -22.29 11.39
C ARG A 808 6.37 -22.67 11.85
N LYS A 809 7.35 -22.56 10.94
CA LYS A 809 8.76 -22.83 11.21
C LYS A 809 9.35 -21.80 12.19
N ASP A 810 9.08 -20.51 11.96
CA ASP A 810 9.51 -19.45 12.87
C ASP A 810 8.96 -19.67 14.28
N VAL A 811 7.67 -20.03 14.39
CA VAL A 811 7.05 -20.30 15.69
C VAL A 811 7.72 -21.48 16.40
N CYS A 812 7.99 -22.59 15.70
CA CYS A 812 8.72 -23.72 16.29
C CYS A 812 10.10 -23.29 16.80
N ARG A 813 10.82 -22.46 16.03
CA ARG A 813 12.14 -21.91 16.38
C ARG A 813 12.08 -21.03 17.63
N LEU A 814 11.11 -20.10 17.66
CA LEU A 814 10.93 -19.12 18.74
C LEU A 814 10.40 -19.75 20.04
N LEU A 815 9.66 -20.85 19.95
CA LEU A 815 9.24 -21.66 21.10
C LEU A 815 10.35 -22.60 21.62
N ASN A 816 11.57 -22.49 21.10
CA ASN A 816 12.76 -23.26 21.49
C ASN A 816 12.67 -24.77 21.25
N TRP A 817 11.83 -25.21 20.29
CA TRP A 817 11.71 -26.63 19.98
C TRP A 817 13.02 -27.17 19.40
N GLU A 818 13.34 -28.43 19.69
CA GLU A 818 14.64 -29.01 19.31
C GLU A 818 14.81 -29.17 17.79
N LYS A 819 13.73 -29.41 17.06
CA LYS A 819 13.73 -29.70 15.62
C LYS A 819 12.58 -29.01 14.92
N ASP A 820 12.79 -28.71 13.64
CA ASP A 820 11.71 -28.30 12.75
C ASP A 820 10.73 -29.47 12.55
N ILE A 821 9.53 -29.30 13.11
CA ILE A 821 8.38 -30.19 12.96
C ILE A 821 7.17 -29.43 12.40
N SER A 822 7.40 -28.27 11.77
CA SER A 822 6.37 -27.36 11.26
C SER A 822 5.37 -28.04 10.31
N SER A 823 5.83 -29.02 9.52
CA SER A 823 5.00 -29.83 8.61
C SER A 823 3.93 -30.67 9.32
N THR A 824 4.11 -30.92 10.62
CA THR A 824 3.22 -31.78 11.43
C THR A 824 2.41 -31.01 12.47
N VAL A 825 2.50 -29.67 12.50
CA VAL A 825 1.72 -28.82 13.40
C VAL A 825 0.27 -28.70 12.93
N TYR A 826 0.04 -28.67 11.61
CA TYR A 826 -1.27 -28.47 10.99
C TYR A 826 -2.00 -27.24 11.59
N GLY A 827 -3.06 -27.47 12.38
CA GLY A 827 -3.80 -26.44 13.11
C GLY A 827 -3.28 -26.18 14.53
N TYR A 828 -2.86 -27.21 15.27
CA TYR A 828 -2.32 -27.03 16.62
C TYR A 828 -1.49 -28.24 17.04
N ARG A 829 -0.52 -28.01 17.93
CA ARG A 829 0.27 -29.07 18.56
C ARG A 829 0.82 -28.62 19.90
N THR A 830 0.58 -29.40 20.95
CA THR A 830 1.16 -29.15 22.28
C THR A 830 2.54 -29.78 22.41
N VAL A 831 3.54 -28.98 22.79
CA VAL A 831 4.90 -29.43 23.14
C VAL A 831 5.28 -28.75 24.45
N GLU A 832 5.72 -29.52 25.45
CA GLU A 832 6.13 -29.00 26.77
C GLU A 832 5.13 -28.00 27.37
N LYS A 833 3.83 -28.35 27.31
CA LYS A 833 2.70 -27.53 27.78
C LYS A 833 2.51 -26.17 27.09
N THR A 834 3.15 -25.95 25.94
CA THR A 834 2.89 -24.80 25.08
C THR A 834 2.14 -25.24 23.82
N THR A 835 1.07 -24.54 23.46
CA THR A 835 0.23 -24.87 22.30
C THR A 835 0.06 -23.67 21.37
N PRO A 836 0.79 -23.59 20.24
CA PRO A 836 0.42 -22.69 19.16
C PRO A 836 -0.79 -23.23 18.38
N CYS A 837 -1.76 -22.35 18.14
CA CYS A 837 -2.98 -22.58 17.36
C CYS A 837 -2.93 -21.70 16.11
N PHE A 838 -2.94 -22.33 14.93
CA PHE A 838 -2.95 -21.70 13.61
C PHE A 838 -4.33 -21.83 12.99
N VAL A 839 -4.91 -20.68 12.62
CA VAL A 839 -6.26 -20.57 12.07
C VAL A 839 -6.23 -19.85 10.73
N THR A 840 -6.91 -20.42 9.76
CA THR A 840 -7.31 -19.73 8.52
C THR A 840 -8.75 -19.27 8.70
N TYR A 841 -8.95 -17.95 8.75
CA TYR A 841 -10.22 -17.33 9.13
C TYR A 841 -11.30 -17.55 8.06
N ASN A 842 -11.02 -17.17 6.82
CA ASN A 842 -11.89 -17.40 5.66
C ASN A 842 -11.38 -18.60 4.87
N LYS A 843 -12.19 -19.65 4.89
CA LYS A 843 -11.96 -20.90 4.16
C LYS A 843 -12.57 -20.76 2.76
N SER A 844 -11.89 -21.27 1.73
CA SER A 844 -12.47 -21.30 0.38
C SER A 844 -13.65 -22.25 0.30
N ASP A 845 -14.60 -21.93 -0.59
CA ASP A 845 -15.83 -22.71 -0.80
C ASP A 845 -15.57 -24.19 -1.22
N ASP A 846 -14.37 -24.49 -1.75
CA ASP A 846 -13.92 -25.84 -2.18
C ASP A 846 -13.16 -26.66 -1.11
N ILE A 847 -13.25 -26.31 0.18
CA ILE A 847 -12.53 -27.03 1.25
C ILE A 847 -13.33 -28.27 1.69
N GLU A 848 -12.63 -29.41 1.89
CA GLU A 848 -13.24 -30.61 2.46
C GLU A 848 -13.92 -30.32 3.80
N ASP A 849 -15.15 -30.79 3.98
CA ASP A 849 -15.91 -30.65 5.23
C ASP A 849 -15.13 -31.11 6.47
N SER A 850 -14.18 -32.05 6.30
CA SER A 850 -13.32 -32.59 7.36
C SER A 850 -12.42 -31.53 8.06
N ILE A 851 -12.24 -30.36 7.44
CA ILE A 851 -11.39 -29.25 7.91
C ILE A 851 -12.12 -27.89 7.95
N ASN A 852 -13.44 -27.86 7.70
CA ASN A 852 -14.28 -26.66 7.72
C ASN A 852 -14.76 -26.27 9.14
N TYR A 853 -13.81 -25.99 10.02
CA TYR A 853 -14.07 -25.53 11.40
C TYR A 853 -14.65 -24.11 11.48
N ASN A 854 -15.57 -23.86 12.43
CA ASN A 854 -16.22 -22.55 12.66
C ASN A 854 -15.38 -21.64 13.59
N ASP A 855 -14.13 -21.40 13.20
CA ASP A 855 -13.23 -20.50 13.92
C ASP A 855 -13.62 -19.04 13.64
N ARG A 856 -13.91 -18.25 14.67
CA ARG A 856 -14.32 -16.85 14.50
C ARG A 856 -14.06 -15.99 15.71
N PHE A 857 -13.86 -14.69 15.49
CA PHE A 857 -13.88 -13.73 16.59
C PHE A 857 -15.33 -13.55 17.08
N ILE A 858 -15.53 -13.62 18.40
CA ILE A 858 -16.78 -13.23 19.07
C ILE A 858 -16.72 -11.74 19.42
N SER A 859 -15.57 -11.29 19.88
CA SER A 859 -15.24 -9.89 20.16
C SER A 859 -13.74 -9.67 19.98
N PRO A 860 -13.21 -8.43 20.03
CA PRO A 860 -11.77 -8.19 20.01
C PRO A 860 -10.98 -8.94 21.10
N SER A 861 -11.63 -9.34 22.19
CA SER A 861 -11.00 -10.03 23.32
C SER A 861 -11.35 -11.51 23.41
N GLU A 862 -12.24 -12.02 22.55
CA GLU A 862 -12.73 -13.40 22.63
C GLU A 862 -12.79 -14.08 21.25
N PHE A 863 -12.20 -15.27 21.18
CA PHE A 863 -12.10 -16.06 19.96
C PHE A 863 -12.74 -17.44 20.15
N ALA A 864 -13.64 -17.81 19.25
CA ALA A 864 -14.19 -19.16 19.16
C ALA A 864 -13.24 -20.02 18.34
N TRP A 865 -12.77 -21.11 18.94
CA TRP A 865 -11.85 -22.04 18.30
C TRP A 865 -12.37 -23.47 18.35
N GLU A 866 -12.11 -24.21 17.28
CA GLU A 866 -12.50 -25.60 17.15
C GLU A 866 -11.31 -26.52 16.97
N SER A 867 -11.37 -27.68 17.62
CA SER A 867 -10.39 -28.73 17.40
C SER A 867 -10.55 -29.37 16.03
N ARG A 868 -9.45 -29.94 15.52
CA ARG A 868 -9.42 -30.91 14.42
C ARG A 868 -10.51 -31.98 14.54
N SER A 869 -11.01 -32.43 13.40
CA SER A 869 -12.07 -33.46 13.31
C SER A 869 -11.69 -34.78 13.98
N ASN A 870 -12.71 -35.51 14.41
CA ASN A 870 -12.58 -36.77 15.13
C ASN A 870 -11.75 -36.64 16.43
N ARG A 871 -12.06 -35.61 17.23
CA ARG A 871 -11.48 -35.36 18.55
C ARG A 871 -12.58 -35.19 19.60
N LYS A 872 -12.39 -35.89 20.71
CA LYS A 872 -13.25 -35.86 21.90
C LYS A 872 -12.54 -35.16 23.06
N LEU A 873 -13.28 -34.75 24.08
CA LEU A 873 -12.72 -34.18 25.31
C LEU A 873 -11.69 -35.10 25.98
N SER A 874 -11.85 -36.42 25.85
CA SER A 874 -10.92 -37.43 26.39
C SER A 874 -9.66 -37.62 25.56
N SER A 875 -9.55 -37.01 24.37
CA SER A 875 -8.38 -37.19 23.49
C SER A 875 -7.13 -36.60 24.13
N SER A 876 -6.00 -37.31 24.03
CA SER A 876 -4.72 -36.87 24.60
C SER A 876 -4.29 -35.48 24.11
N GLU A 877 -4.49 -35.19 22.82
CA GLU A 877 -4.20 -33.86 22.23
C GLU A 877 -5.05 -32.75 22.87
N ILE A 878 -6.34 -32.99 23.07
CA ILE A 878 -7.29 -32.03 23.66
C ILE A 878 -6.97 -31.79 25.13
N GLN A 879 -6.66 -32.86 25.87
CA GLN A 879 -6.16 -32.76 27.24
C GLN A 879 -4.84 -31.99 27.29
N GLY A 880 -3.99 -32.11 26.27
CA GLY A 880 -2.79 -31.28 26.10
C GLY A 880 -3.11 -29.79 25.98
N VAL A 881 -4.10 -29.41 25.16
CA VAL A 881 -4.55 -28.01 25.03
C VAL A 881 -5.10 -27.48 26.35
N ILE A 882 -6.00 -28.23 27.01
CA ILE A 882 -6.62 -27.80 28.29
C ILE A 882 -5.57 -27.62 29.40
N LYS A 883 -4.55 -28.47 29.44
CA LYS A 883 -3.48 -28.44 30.45
C LYS A 883 -2.28 -27.58 30.03
N SER A 884 -2.36 -26.88 28.90
CA SER A 884 -1.28 -26.01 28.45
C SER A 884 -1.12 -24.83 29.38
N GLU A 885 0.13 -24.51 29.71
CA GLU A 885 0.49 -23.32 30.49
C GLU A 885 0.46 -22.06 29.63
N ARG A 886 0.67 -22.21 28.31
CA ARG A 886 0.68 -21.12 27.34
C ARG A 886 0.01 -21.56 26.04
N ILE A 887 -1.02 -20.83 25.60
CA ILE A 887 -1.68 -21.05 24.30
C ILE A 887 -1.49 -19.79 23.47
N LEU A 888 -1.04 -19.94 22.22
CA LEU A 888 -0.75 -18.83 21.32
C LEU A 888 -1.68 -18.87 20.12
N LEU A 889 -2.32 -17.74 19.80
CA LEU A 889 -3.24 -17.66 18.66
C LEU A 889 -2.55 -17.03 17.45
N PHE A 890 -2.59 -17.72 16.31
CA PHE A 890 -2.07 -17.27 15.02
C PHE A 890 -3.17 -17.32 13.96
N VAL A 891 -3.44 -16.21 13.28
CA VAL A 891 -4.55 -16.10 12.32
C VAL A 891 -4.06 -15.58 10.96
N ILE A 892 -4.54 -16.18 9.88
CA ILE A 892 -4.44 -15.65 8.52
C ILE A 892 -5.85 -15.44 7.97
N LYS A 893 -6.06 -14.37 7.18
CA LYS A 893 -7.38 -14.03 6.66
C LYS A 893 -7.88 -15.07 5.65
N GLU A 894 -7.10 -15.41 4.64
CA GLU A 894 -7.51 -16.31 3.54
C GLU A 894 -6.43 -17.36 3.24
N ASP A 895 -6.87 -18.48 2.65
CA ASP A 895 -6.00 -19.62 2.34
C ASP A 895 -4.97 -19.33 1.23
N ALA A 896 -3.90 -20.12 1.23
CA ALA A 896 -2.74 -19.99 0.36
C ALA A 896 -3.03 -20.16 -1.14
N LYS A 897 -4.20 -20.70 -1.51
CA LYS A 897 -4.65 -20.77 -2.92
C LYS A 897 -4.95 -19.39 -3.50
N LYS A 898 -5.48 -18.47 -2.69
CA LYS A 898 -5.74 -17.07 -3.08
C LYS A 898 -4.60 -16.14 -2.66
N ASN A 899 -3.92 -16.47 -1.56
CA ASN A 899 -2.84 -15.66 -1.02
C ASN A 899 -1.48 -16.33 -1.22
N LYS A 900 -0.56 -15.69 -1.96
CA LYS A 900 0.82 -16.22 -2.13
C LYS A 900 1.67 -16.18 -0.84
N ASP A 901 1.16 -15.56 0.23
CA ASP A 901 1.77 -15.49 1.56
C ASP A 901 1.21 -16.59 2.50
N ARG A 902 2.11 -17.32 3.17
CA ARG A 902 1.79 -18.46 4.06
C ARG A 902 1.97 -18.15 5.55
N ASN A 903 2.24 -16.90 5.89
CA ASN A 903 2.55 -16.49 7.25
C ASN A 903 1.30 -16.02 8.01
N PHE A 904 1.26 -16.30 9.31
CA PHE A 904 0.11 -16.03 10.18
C PHE A 904 0.43 -14.88 11.13
N TYR A 905 -0.54 -14.00 11.35
CA TYR A 905 -0.44 -12.94 12.34
C TYR A 905 -0.57 -13.52 13.74
N TYR A 906 0.37 -13.20 14.63
CA TYR A 906 0.26 -13.52 16.06
C TYR A 906 -0.74 -12.57 16.74
N MET A 907 -1.84 -13.11 17.24
CA MET A 907 -2.91 -12.35 17.91
C MET A 907 -2.69 -12.17 19.41
N GLY A 908 -1.69 -12.87 19.97
CA GLY A 908 -1.40 -12.87 21.40
C GLY A 908 -1.61 -14.22 22.05
N ASP A 909 -1.29 -14.25 23.33
CA ASP A 909 -1.54 -15.40 24.18
C ASP A 909 -3.00 -15.41 24.62
N VAL A 910 -3.52 -16.62 24.80
CA VAL A 910 -4.93 -16.86 25.12
C VAL A 910 -5.08 -17.83 26.28
N THR A 911 -6.17 -17.69 27.00
CA THR A 911 -6.59 -18.61 28.07
C THR A 911 -7.93 -19.26 27.71
N VAL A 912 -8.12 -20.52 28.10
CA VAL A 912 -9.40 -21.22 27.90
C VAL A 912 -10.38 -20.77 28.97
N LYS A 913 -11.57 -20.29 28.58
CA LYS A 913 -12.66 -20.07 29.54
C LYS A 913 -13.16 -21.44 30.05
N PRO A 914 -13.02 -21.77 31.35
CA PRO A 914 -13.27 -23.13 31.85
C PRO A 914 -14.68 -23.66 31.55
N GLU A 915 -15.69 -22.79 31.57
CA GLU A 915 -17.10 -23.14 31.34
C GLU A 915 -17.48 -23.25 29.85
N SER A 916 -16.54 -22.96 28.95
CA SER A 916 -16.79 -22.84 27.51
C SER A 916 -16.49 -24.10 26.71
N THR A 917 -15.75 -25.06 27.28
CA THR A 917 -15.29 -26.23 26.53
C THR A 917 -16.43 -27.23 26.36
N LYS A 918 -16.90 -27.40 25.13
CA LYS A 918 -18.03 -28.29 24.81
C LYS A 918 -17.67 -29.23 23.68
N GLN A 919 -17.93 -30.53 23.87
CA GLN A 919 -17.87 -31.49 22.78
C GLN A 919 -19.15 -31.38 21.96
N THR A 920 -19.00 -31.30 20.63
CA THR A 920 -20.11 -31.35 19.68
C THR A 920 -19.77 -32.29 18.52
N VAL A 921 -20.61 -32.30 17.50
CA VAL A 921 -20.33 -32.90 16.19
C VAL A 921 -20.31 -31.84 15.10
N MET A 922 -19.53 -32.07 14.05
CA MET A 922 -19.52 -31.25 12.85
C MET A 922 -20.91 -31.27 12.18
N PRO A 923 -21.42 -30.13 11.66
CA PRO A 923 -22.77 -30.03 11.09
C PRO A 923 -23.07 -31.07 10.00
N ASP A 924 -22.13 -31.31 9.09
CA ASP A 924 -22.37 -32.15 7.90
C ASP A 924 -21.80 -33.57 8.02
N SER A 925 -20.66 -33.74 8.71
CA SER A 925 -19.96 -35.04 8.80
C SER A 925 -20.28 -35.84 10.06
N LEU A 926 -21.00 -35.27 11.03
CA LEU A 926 -21.29 -35.84 12.35
C LEU A 926 -20.06 -36.32 13.14
N THR A 927 -18.85 -35.90 12.74
CA THR A 927 -17.61 -36.28 13.41
C THR A 927 -17.43 -35.47 14.69
N PRO A 928 -16.93 -36.07 15.79
CA PRO A 928 -16.79 -35.35 17.06
C PRO A 928 -15.71 -34.28 16.96
N ILE A 929 -16.02 -33.10 17.49
CA ILE A 929 -15.12 -31.95 17.66
C ILE A 929 -15.30 -31.34 19.05
N VAL A 930 -14.33 -30.54 19.47
CA VAL A 930 -14.37 -29.81 20.75
C VAL A 930 -14.27 -28.32 20.47
N HIS A 931 -15.26 -27.56 20.92
CA HIS A 931 -15.24 -26.10 20.90
C HIS A 931 -14.57 -25.55 22.15
N PHE A 932 -13.84 -24.46 21.96
CA PHE A 932 -13.25 -23.65 23.00
C PHE A 932 -13.65 -22.20 22.79
N ARG A 933 -13.77 -21.46 23.90
CA ARG A 933 -13.67 -20.01 23.87
C ARG A 933 -12.37 -19.57 24.50
N PHE A 934 -11.55 -18.93 23.68
CA PHE A 934 -10.30 -18.34 24.07
C PHE A 934 -10.54 -16.90 24.49
N GLN A 935 -10.09 -16.55 25.69
CA GLN A 935 -9.97 -15.18 26.15
C GLN A 935 -8.55 -14.70 25.81
N LEU A 936 -8.43 -13.67 24.99
CA LEU A 936 -7.14 -13.06 24.69
C LEU A 936 -6.66 -12.26 25.91
N GLU A 937 -5.37 -12.32 26.22
CA GLU A 937 -4.75 -11.51 27.27
C GLU A 937 -4.80 -10.01 26.94
N GLN A 938 -4.69 -9.68 25.65
CA GLN A 938 -4.83 -8.32 25.14
C GLN A 938 -5.87 -8.32 24.01
N PRO A 939 -6.84 -7.40 24.02
CA PRO A 939 -7.78 -7.25 22.91
C PRO A 939 -7.02 -7.01 21.59
N VAL A 940 -7.50 -7.61 20.49
CA VAL A 940 -6.96 -7.32 19.15
C VAL A 940 -7.21 -5.86 18.82
N VAL A 941 -6.16 -5.15 18.40
CA VAL A 941 -6.28 -3.77 17.94
C VAL A 941 -7.30 -3.65 16.80
N GLU A 942 -8.13 -2.62 16.87
CA GLU A 942 -9.32 -2.43 16.04
C GLU A 942 -9.04 -2.58 14.53
N ASN A 943 -7.91 -2.05 14.05
CA ASN A 943 -7.54 -2.12 12.64
C ASN A 943 -7.25 -3.55 12.16
N ILE A 944 -6.55 -4.35 12.98
CA ILE A 944 -6.26 -5.76 12.67
C ILE A 944 -7.54 -6.60 12.81
N TYR A 945 -8.33 -6.32 13.84
CA TYR A 945 -9.61 -6.97 14.05
C TYR A 945 -10.54 -6.77 12.85
N LYS A 946 -10.81 -5.52 12.46
CA LYS A 946 -11.62 -5.18 11.28
C LYS A 946 -11.08 -5.89 10.03
N TYR A 947 -9.78 -5.79 9.75
CA TYR A 947 -9.17 -6.44 8.59
C TYR A 947 -9.46 -7.96 8.52
N ILE A 948 -9.32 -8.67 9.64
CA ILE A 948 -9.55 -10.12 9.71
C ILE A 948 -11.04 -10.46 9.65
N THR A 949 -11.88 -9.74 10.41
CA THR A 949 -13.29 -10.09 10.58
C THR A 949 -14.20 -9.68 9.43
N THR A 950 -13.79 -8.72 8.59
CA THR A 950 -14.63 -8.29 7.46
C THR A 950 -14.66 -9.38 6.39
N ASN A 951 -15.78 -10.10 6.33
CA ASN A 951 -16.19 -10.97 5.22
C ASN A 951 -16.73 -10.10 4.08
N LEU A 952 -15.92 -9.93 3.05
CA LEU A 952 -16.18 -8.99 1.95
C LEU A 952 -17.22 -9.51 0.94
N LYS A 953 -17.67 -10.78 1.07
CA LYS A 953 -18.67 -11.41 0.19
C LYS A 953 -20.12 -11.39 0.72
N GLU A 954 -20.33 -11.32 2.03
CA GLU A 954 -21.68 -11.53 2.62
C GLU A 954 -22.55 -10.26 2.64
N THR A 955 -21.96 -9.08 2.49
CA THR A 955 -22.70 -7.80 2.51
C THR A 955 -23.43 -7.49 1.21
N ASP A 956 -23.01 -8.05 0.07
CA ASP A 956 -23.66 -7.80 -1.22
C ASP A 956 -25.02 -8.54 -1.31
N ASN A 957 -25.18 -9.65 -0.59
CA ASN A 957 -26.46 -10.37 -0.53
C ASN A 957 -27.53 -9.66 0.31
N LYS A 958 -27.14 -8.83 1.29
CA LYS A 958 -28.13 -8.10 2.11
C LYS A 958 -28.70 -6.86 1.43
N VAL A 959 -27.96 -6.24 0.51
CA VAL A 959 -28.45 -5.08 -0.25
C VAL A 959 -29.39 -5.52 -1.39
N ASN A 960 -29.17 -6.70 -1.97
CA ASN A 960 -30.04 -7.22 -3.03
C ASN A 960 -31.40 -7.77 -2.55
N LEU A 961 -31.55 -8.07 -1.25
CA LEU A 961 -32.81 -8.60 -0.68
C LEU A 961 -33.90 -7.53 -0.48
N GLU A 962 -33.55 -6.23 -0.47
CA GLU A 962 -34.54 -5.15 -0.32
C GLU A 962 -35.04 -4.58 -1.66
N THR A 963 -34.44 -4.98 -2.79
CA THR A 963 -34.77 -4.46 -4.13
C THR A 963 -35.64 -5.40 -4.97
N GLU A 964 -35.84 -6.66 -4.57
CA GLU A 964 -36.66 -7.64 -5.31
C GLU A 964 -38.15 -7.70 -4.91
N LEU A 965 -38.61 -6.77 -4.07
CA LEU A 965 -40.03 -6.63 -3.72
C LEU A 965 -40.73 -5.60 -4.60
N ASN A 966 -40.63 -5.78 -5.92
CA ASN A 966 -41.58 -5.25 -6.91
C ASN A 966 -41.16 -5.75 -8.29
N LEU A 967 -41.82 -6.80 -8.80
CA LEU A 967 -42.13 -7.06 -10.22
C LEU A 967 -42.66 -8.50 -10.34
N GLU A 968 -43.90 -8.73 -9.91
CA GLU A 968 -44.67 -9.87 -10.42
C GLU A 968 -45.29 -9.49 -11.77
N THR A 969 -44.88 -10.17 -12.84
CA THR A 969 -45.73 -10.99 -13.73
C THR A 969 -45.08 -11.16 -15.10
N ARG A 970 -44.71 -12.39 -15.47
CA ARG A 970 -44.97 -13.01 -16.79
C ARG A 970 -44.50 -14.47 -16.85
N GLY A 971 -45.47 -15.36 -17.02
CA GLY A 971 -45.41 -16.63 -17.75
C GLY A 971 -44.22 -17.58 -17.54
N LYS A 972 -44.39 -18.57 -16.64
CA LYS A 972 -43.57 -19.80 -16.60
C LYS A 972 -43.95 -20.73 -17.76
N ILE A 973 -42.98 -21.04 -18.62
CA ILE A 973 -42.90 -22.32 -19.33
C ILE A 973 -41.80 -23.13 -18.61
N ILE A 974 -42.16 -24.30 -18.10
CA ILE A 974 -41.26 -25.20 -17.35
C ILE A 974 -40.47 -26.02 -18.38
N GLU A 975 -39.22 -25.64 -18.64
CA GLU A 975 -38.22 -26.53 -19.23
C GLU A 975 -37.44 -27.24 -18.12
N LYS A 976 -37.20 -28.55 -18.29
CA LYS A 976 -36.42 -29.38 -17.36
C LYS A 976 -35.00 -28.80 -17.19
N PRO A 977 -34.39 -28.84 -15.99
CA PRO A 977 -33.06 -28.28 -15.77
C PRO A 977 -32.05 -29.03 -16.64
N THR A 978 -31.47 -28.33 -17.60
CA THR A 978 -30.34 -28.82 -18.40
C THR A 978 -29.06 -28.42 -17.68
N CYS A 979 -28.28 -29.41 -17.25
CA CYS A 979 -26.94 -29.16 -16.71
C CYS A 979 -26.04 -28.67 -17.83
N LYS A 980 -25.23 -27.64 -17.56
CA LYS A 980 -24.35 -27.02 -18.55
C LYS A 980 -22.89 -27.25 -18.18
N ILE A 981 -22.06 -27.60 -19.16
CA ILE A 981 -20.59 -27.69 -19.00
C ILE A 981 -19.90 -26.79 -20.04
N PRO A 982 -18.69 -26.28 -19.76
CA PRO A 982 -17.93 -25.49 -20.73
C PRO A 982 -17.45 -26.36 -21.91
N LEU A 983 -17.79 -25.94 -23.13
CA LEU A 983 -17.22 -26.39 -24.40
C LEU A 983 -16.16 -25.37 -24.82
N TYR A 984 -14.88 -25.71 -24.66
CA TYR A 984 -13.79 -24.84 -25.04
C TYR A 984 -13.61 -24.77 -26.55
N ASN A 985 -13.33 -23.55 -27.04
CA ASN A 985 -13.17 -23.23 -28.46
C ASN A 985 -11.79 -23.60 -29.05
N PHE A 986 -11.00 -24.42 -28.34
CA PHE A 986 -9.82 -25.08 -28.91
C PHE A 986 -10.14 -26.50 -29.35
N HIS A 987 -9.28 -27.05 -30.22
CA HIS A 987 -9.34 -28.45 -30.60
C HIS A 987 -8.05 -29.19 -30.26
N ALA A 988 -8.20 -30.44 -29.83
CA ALA A 988 -7.09 -31.34 -29.60
C ALA A 988 -6.84 -32.19 -30.85
N ALA A 989 -5.59 -32.29 -31.27
CA ALA A 989 -5.23 -33.14 -32.38
C ALA A 989 -5.24 -34.61 -31.95
N ALA A 990 -5.99 -35.45 -32.65
CA ALA A 990 -5.72 -36.88 -32.74
C ALA A 990 -4.60 -37.11 -33.77
N GLY A 991 -3.44 -36.50 -33.52
CA GLY A 991 -2.23 -36.47 -34.35
C GLY A 991 -0.98 -36.37 -33.46
N ASN A 992 0.00 -35.52 -33.77
CA ASN A 992 1.12 -35.21 -32.84
C ASN A 992 0.66 -34.27 -31.72
N PHE A 993 0.72 -32.97 -31.95
CA PHE A 993 0.05 -31.91 -31.18
C PHE A 993 -0.66 -30.99 -32.18
N SER A 994 -1.72 -30.31 -31.75
CA SER A 994 -2.39 -29.31 -32.60
C SER A 994 -1.49 -28.12 -32.92
N GLU A 995 -1.87 -27.31 -33.90
CA GLU A 995 -1.27 -25.97 -34.03
C GLU A 995 -1.53 -25.16 -32.76
N MET A 996 -0.64 -24.20 -32.50
CA MET A 996 -0.72 -23.27 -31.37
C MET A 996 -2.07 -22.54 -31.36
N GLN A 997 -2.80 -22.64 -30.25
CA GLN A 997 -4.11 -22.01 -30.08
C GLN A 997 -4.11 -21.09 -28.84
N GLN A 998 -4.60 -19.86 -29.00
CA GLN A 998 -4.68 -18.83 -27.95
C GLN A 998 -6.01 -18.86 -27.18
N ASP A 999 -7.08 -19.41 -27.78
CA ASP A 999 -8.44 -19.31 -27.26
C ASP A 999 -8.74 -20.39 -26.21
N LYS A 1000 -8.78 -19.99 -24.93
CA LYS A 1000 -9.42 -20.75 -23.83
C LYS A 1000 -10.85 -20.24 -23.54
N GLU A 1001 -11.44 -19.50 -24.47
CA GLU A 1001 -12.86 -19.15 -24.45
C GLU A 1001 -13.71 -20.43 -24.55
N TYR A 1002 -14.90 -20.40 -23.94
CA TYR A 1002 -15.83 -21.53 -23.97
C TYR A 1002 -17.26 -21.05 -24.07
N GLU A 1003 -18.09 -21.86 -24.72
CA GLU A 1003 -19.54 -21.73 -24.65
C GLU A 1003 -20.12 -22.79 -23.69
N LEU A 1004 -21.28 -22.55 -23.11
CA LEU A 1004 -21.92 -23.53 -22.23
C LEU A 1004 -22.85 -24.44 -23.04
N ILE A 1005 -22.56 -25.75 -23.05
CA ILE A 1005 -23.39 -26.75 -23.71
C ILE A 1005 -24.20 -27.58 -22.71
N SER A 1006 -25.44 -27.92 -23.08
CA SER A 1006 -26.32 -28.75 -22.27
C SER A 1006 -25.91 -30.23 -22.35
N VAL A 1007 -25.74 -30.87 -21.18
CA VAL A 1007 -25.35 -32.28 -21.04
C VAL A 1007 -26.24 -33.00 -20.02
N PRO A 1008 -26.31 -34.36 -20.06
CA PRO A 1008 -27.05 -35.14 -19.07
C PRO A 1008 -26.61 -34.85 -17.62
N GLU A 1009 -27.54 -34.90 -16.65
CA GLU A 1009 -27.30 -34.61 -15.22
C GLU A 1009 -26.13 -35.39 -14.60
N LYS A 1010 -25.75 -36.56 -15.14
CA LYS A 1010 -24.57 -37.32 -14.69
C LYS A 1010 -23.25 -36.54 -14.80
N TYR A 1011 -23.22 -35.45 -15.59
CA TYR A 1011 -22.07 -34.58 -15.79
C TYR A 1011 -22.20 -33.21 -15.12
N SER A 1012 -23.17 -33.04 -14.20
CA SER A 1012 -23.54 -31.79 -13.50
C SER A 1012 -22.48 -31.17 -12.55
N LYS A 1013 -21.28 -31.73 -12.48
CA LYS A 1013 -20.22 -31.24 -11.58
C LYS A 1013 -19.23 -30.37 -12.36
N ASP A 1014 -18.70 -29.32 -11.72
CA ASP A 1014 -17.67 -28.39 -12.27
C ASP A 1014 -16.31 -29.06 -12.63
N GLU A 1015 -16.26 -30.39 -12.54
CA GLU A 1015 -15.14 -31.24 -12.92
C GLU A 1015 -15.16 -31.64 -14.41
N TYR A 1016 -16.24 -31.41 -15.16
CA TYR A 1016 -16.33 -31.80 -16.57
C TYR A 1016 -16.24 -30.60 -17.52
N PHE A 1017 -15.63 -30.83 -18.67
CA PHE A 1017 -15.59 -29.88 -19.78
C PHE A 1017 -15.59 -30.64 -21.10
N ALA A 1018 -15.82 -29.95 -22.21
CA ALA A 1018 -15.75 -30.51 -23.53
C ALA A 1018 -14.78 -29.73 -24.43
N CYS A 1019 -14.19 -30.41 -25.39
CA CYS A 1019 -13.49 -29.79 -26.51
C CYS A 1019 -13.63 -30.67 -27.76
N LYS A 1020 -13.35 -30.11 -28.93
CA LYS A 1020 -13.38 -30.85 -30.20
C LYS A 1020 -12.09 -31.66 -30.37
N VAL A 1021 -12.19 -32.89 -30.86
CA VAL A 1021 -11.03 -33.72 -31.23
C VAL A 1021 -11.00 -33.89 -32.75
N VAL A 1022 -9.86 -33.56 -33.37
CA VAL A 1022 -9.69 -33.56 -34.83
C VAL A 1022 -8.50 -34.44 -35.21
N GLY A 1023 -8.72 -35.38 -36.12
CA GLY A 1023 -7.71 -36.34 -36.61
C GLY A 1023 -8.17 -37.80 -36.50
N GLU A 1024 -7.50 -38.68 -37.24
CA GLU A 1024 -7.89 -40.09 -37.40
C GLU A 1024 -7.10 -41.07 -36.51
N SER A 1025 -6.05 -40.61 -35.82
CA SER A 1025 -5.19 -41.51 -35.05
C SER A 1025 -5.83 -42.08 -33.77
N MET A 1026 -7.05 -41.64 -33.43
CA MET A 1026 -7.85 -42.14 -32.31
C MET A 1026 -9.19 -42.74 -32.76
N ASN A 1027 -9.41 -42.93 -34.08
CA ASN A 1027 -10.72 -43.25 -34.68
C ASN A 1027 -11.37 -44.56 -34.20
N ARG A 1028 -10.62 -45.47 -33.58
CA ARG A 1028 -11.18 -46.68 -32.96
C ARG A 1028 -12.00 -46.38 -31.70
N ARG A 1029 -11.76 -45.23 -31.06
CA ARG A 1029 -12.43 -44.77 -29.83
C ARG A 1029 -13.07 -43.39 -29.96
N ILE A 1030 -12.45 -42.49 -30.72
CA ILE A 1030 -12.89 -41.11 -30.94
C ILE A 1030 -12.90 -40.85 -32.45
N PRO A 1031 -14.07 -40.88 -33.11
CA PRO A 1031 -14.21 -40.48 -34.51
C PRO A 1031 -13.73 -39.04 -34.73
N ASN A 1032 -13.17 -38.75 -35.89
CA ASN A 1032 -12.69 -37.43 -36.24
C ASN A 1032 -13.81 -36.37 -36.21
N GLY A 1033 -13.54 -35.23 -35.60
CA GLY A 1033 -14.47 -34.10 -35.46
C GLY A 1033 -15.42 -34.20 -34.26
N SER A 1034 -15.31 -35.25 -33.44
CA SER A 1034 -16.16 -35.46 -32.27
C SER A 1034 -15.96 -34.41 -31.18
N ILE A 1035 -17.06 -33.98 -30.55
CA ILE A 1035 -17.01 -33.21 -29.30
C ILE A 1035 -16.92 -34.22 -28.15
N CYS A 1036 -15.83 -34.16 -27.40
CA CYS A 1036 -15.52 -35.13 -26.36
C CYS A 1036 -15.66 -34.49 -24.98
N ILE A 1037 -16.33 -35.18 -24.05
CA ILE A 1037 -16.38 -34.82 -22.64
C ILE A 1037 -15.13 -35.35 -21.95
N PHE A 1038 -14.45 -34.47 -21.23
CA PHE A 1038 -13.31 -34.78 -20.40
C PHE A 1038 -13.64 -34.47 -18.93
N LYS A 1039 -13.13 -35.31 -18.04
CA LYS A 1039 -13.08 -35.01 -16.62
C LYS A 1039 -11.73 -34.37 -16.29
N LYS A 1040 -11.72 -33.22 -15.61
CA LYS A 1040 -10.49 -32.55 -15.13
C LYS A 1040 -9.63 -33.54 -14.35
N TYR A 1041 -8.36 -33.62 -14.72
CA TYR A 1041 -7.46 -34.60 -14.14
C TYR A 1041 -6.94 -34.14 -12.76
N SER A 1042 -7.34 -34.82 -11.69
CA SER A 1042 -6.98 -34.49 -10.30
C SER A 1042 -5.88 -35.38 -9.68
N GLY A 1043 -5.23 -36.23 -10.48
CA GLY A 1043 -4.17 -37.15 -10.05
C GLY A 1043 -4.56 -38.64 -10.13
N GLY A 1044 -3.57 -39.54 -10.02
CA GLY A 1044 -3.74 -41.00 -10.10
C GLY A 1044 -2.84 -41.69 -11.14
N THR A 1045 -3.05 -42.97 -11.41
CA THR A 1045 -2.31 -43.66 -12.50
C THR A 1045 -2.78 -43.15 -13.86
N ARG A 1046 -1.82 -42.78 -14.72
CA ARG A 1046 -2.06 -42.33 -16.11
C ARG A 1046 -1.97 -43.48 -17.12
N ASN A 1047 -1.30 -44.58 -16.76
CA ASN A 1047 -1.01 -45.68 -17.68
C ASN A 1047 -2.31 -46.36 -18.15
N GLY A 1048 -2.46 -46.46 -19.48
CA GLY A 1048 -3.59 -47.09 -20.15
C GLY A 1048 -4.82 -46.18 -20.36
N LYS A 1049 -4.79 -44.94 -19.87
CA LYS A 1049 -5.91 -43.99 -20.01
C LYS A 1049 -5.81 -43.15 -21.27
N ILE A 1050 -6.95 -42.76 -21.84
CA ILE A 1050 -7.01 -41.76 -22.92
C ILE A 1050 -7.05 -40.38 -22.27
N LEU A 1051 -6.00 -39.59 -22.47
CA LEU A 1051 -5.80 -38.32 -21.79
C LEU A 1051 -5.69 -37.18 -22.80
N LEU A 1052 -6.25 -36.03 -22.44
CA LEU A 1052 -5.98 -34.73 -23.06
C LEU A 1052 -4.72 -34.15 -22.44
N ILE A 1053 -3.74 -33.87 -23.28
CA ILE A 1053 -2.39 -33.45 -22.88
C ILE A 1053 -2.07 -32.13 -23.57
N GLU A 1054 -1.61 -31.17 -22.78
CA GLU A 1054 -1.15 -29.85 -23.19
C GLU A 1054 0.37 -29.79 -23.10
N ASN A 1055 1.02 -29.20 -24.10
CA ASN A 1055 2.47 -28.97 -24.11
C ASN A 1055 2.77 -27.46 -24.25
N TYR A 1056 3.60 -26.95 -23.35
CA TYR A 1056 4.01 -25.54 -23.25
C TYR A 1056 5.41 -25.23 -23.82
N ASP A 1057 6.24 -26.23 -24.11
CA ASP A 1057 7.69 -26.04 -24.39
C ASP A 1057 8.04 -25.75 -25.86
N ILE A 1058 7.04 -25.56 -26.72
CA ILE A 1058 7.26 -25.06 -28.09
C ILE A 1058 7.35 -23.52 -28.01
N GLN A 1059 8.53 -23.02 -27.62
CA GLN A 1059 9.05 -21.64 -27.64
C GLN A 1059 8.07 -20.46 -27.34
N ASP A 1060 8.27 -19.91 -26.14
CA ASP A 1060 7.60 -18.80 -25.44
C ASP A 1060 7.63 -17.41 -26.10
N GLN A 1061 6.49 -16.71 -26.13
CA GLN A 1061 6.21 -15.41 -25.46
C GLN A 1061 4.83 -14.88 -25.88
N ASP A 1062 3.86 -14.87 -24.94
CA ASP A 1062 2.46 -14.37 -25.00
C ASP A 1062 1.30 -15.40 -25.09
N PHE A 1063 1.51 -16.64 -24.62
CA PHE A 1063 0.51 -17.73 -24.39
C PHE A 1063 -0.09 -18.44 -25.61
N ASN A 1064 0.68 -19.35 -26.20
CA ASN A 1064 0.18 -20.35 -27.15
C ASN A 1064 0.37 -21.76 -26.57
N SER A 1065 -0.67 -22.61 -26.60
CA SER A 1065 -0.57 -24.02 -26.13
C SER A 1065 -1.04 -24.99 -27.21
N ALA A 1066 -0.38 -26.16 -27.28
CA ALA A 1066 -0.70 -27.20 -28.25
C ALA A 1066 -1.30 -28.43 -27.53
N PHE A 1067 -2.36 -29.01 -28.09
CA PHE A 1067 -3.17 -30.05 -27.43
C PHE A 1067 -3.18 -31.37 -28.23
N THR A 1068 -3.08 -32.50 -27.54
CA THR A 1068 -3.22 -33.84 -28.13
C THR A 1068 -4.05 -34.76 -27.26
N VAL A 1069 -4.72 -35.74 -27.87
CA VAL A 1069 -5.46 -36.79 -27.16
C VAL A 1069 -4.92 -38.16 -27.57
N LYS A 1070 -4.37 -38.90 -26.60
CA LYS A 1070 -3.72 -40.19 -26.82
C LYS A 1070 -3.87 -41.14 -25.64
N THR A 1071 -3.60 -42.42 -25.87
CA THR A 1071 -3.49 -43.40 -24.78
C THR A 1071 -2.13 -43.26 -24.12
N TYR A 1072 -2.11 -42.89 -22.84
CA TYR A 1072 -0.87 -42.59 -22.11
C TYR A 1072 -0.23 -43.87 -21.55
N THR A 1073 1.08 -44.03 -21.75
CA THR A 1073 1.91 -45.05 -21.08
C THR A 1073 3.20 -44.41 -20.59
N SER A 1074 3.72 -44.86 -19.45
CA SER A 1074 5.00 -44.40 -18.92
C SER A 1074 5.82 -45.57 -18.43
N GLN A 1075 7.11 -45.53 -18.73
CA GLN A 1075 8.12 -46.47 -18.21
C GLN A 1075 8.80 -45.82 -17.00
N LYS A 1076 9.01 -46.61 -15.94
CA LYS A 1076 9.64 -46.15 -14.69
C LYS A 1076 10.85 -47.03 -14.38
N THR A 1077 11.95 -46.41 -13.98
CA THR A 1077 13.11 -47.11 -13.40
C THR A 1077 13.14 -46.82 -11.90
N VAL A 1078 13.40 -47.86 -11.10
CA VAL A 1078 13.46 -47.75 -9.65
C VAL A 1078 14.92 -47.58 -9.24
N SER A 1079 15.23 -46.50 -8.52
CA SER A 1079 16.52 -46.25 -7.87
C SER A 1079 16.36 -46.22 -6.35
N GLU A 1080 17.46 -46.30 -5.60
CA GLU A 1080 17.46 -46.26 -4.13
C GLU A 1080 16.91 -44.93 -3.55
N GLU A 1081 16.85 -43.84 -4.34
CA GLU A 1081 16.28 -42.55 -3.94
C GLU A 1081 14.81 -42.35 -4.36
N GLY A 1082 14.20 -43.30 -5.09
CA GLY A 1082 12.80 -43.24 -5.54
C GLY A 1082 12.59 -43.64 -7.00
N TRP A 1083 11.35 -43.45 -7.47
CA TRP A 1083 10.91 -43.84 -8.81
C TRP A 1083 10.91 -42.60 -9.70
N GLN A 1084 11.67 -42.61 -10.81
CA GLN A 1084 11.65 -41.56 -11.83
C GLN A 1084 11.09 -42.10 -13.15
N HIS A 1085 10.30 -41.26 -13.84
CA HIS A 1085 9.82 -41.55 -15.19
C HIS A 1085 10.95 -41.30 -16.18
N TYR A 1086 11.32 -42.31 -16.98
CA TYR A 1086 12.40 -42.16 -17.98
C TYR A 1086 11.86 -41.87 -19.39
N GLU A 1087 10.62 -42.28 -19.67
CA GLU A 1087 10.01 -42.15 -21.01
C GLU A 1087 8.46 -42.12 -20.89
N ILE A 1088 7.82 -41.13 -21.52
CA ILE A 1088 6.36 -41.09 -21.73
C ILE A 1088 6.07 -41.47 -23.18
N VAL A 1089 5.19 -42.45 -23.38
CA VAL A 1089 4.77 -42.94 -24.68
C VAL A 1089 3.27 -42.67 -24.87
N LEU A 1090 2.92 -41.82 -25.82
CA LEU A 1090 1.55 -41.49 -26.19
C LEU A 1090 1.14 -42.28 -27.43
N LYS A 1091 0.30 -43.30 -27.24
CA LYS A 1091 -0.05 -44.26 -28.29
C LYS A 1091 -1.33 -43.85 -29.04
N PRO A 1092 -1.33 -43.92 -30.39
CA PRO A 1092 -2.55 -43.82 -31.17
C PRO A 1092 -3.48 -45.02 -30.90
N ASN A 1093 -4.76 -44.83 -31.16
CA ASN A 1093 -5.80 -45.86 -31.06
C ASN A 1093 -6.64 -45.83 -32.35
N SER A 1094 -6.02 -46.21 -33.46
CA SER A 1094 -6.59 -46.14 -34.81
C SER A 1094 -6.79 -47.54 -35.42
N THR A 1095 -7.67 -47.63 -36.41
CA THR A 1095 -7.76 -48.78 -37.32
C THR A 1095 -6.64 -48.80 -38.35
N ASP A 1096 -5.95 -47.67 -38.56
CA ASP A 1096 -4.78 -47.55 -39.44
C ASP A 1096 -3.47 -47.75 -38.64
N SER A 1097 -2.69 -48.74 -39.05
CA SER A 1097 -1.41 -49.10 -38.41
C SER A 1097 -0.23 -48.19 -38.76
N THR A 1098 -0.42 -47.21 -39.65
CA THR A 1098 0.65 -46.27 -40.06
C THR A 1098 0.93 -45.16 -39.04
N TYR A 1099 0.03 -44.91 -38.09
CA TYR A 1099 0.25 -43.93 -37.02
C TYR A 1099 1.27 -44.44 -36.00
N LYS A 1100 2.30 -43.63 -35.72
CA LYS A 1100 3.39 -43.96 -34.79
C LYS A 1100 3.11 -43.44 -33.37
N ASP A 1101 3.75 -44.09 -32.40
CA ASP A 1101 3.78 -43.63 -31.01
C ASP A 1101 4.56 -42.31 -30.89
N ILE A 1102 4.10 -41.39 -30.04
CA ILE A 1102 4.87 -40.19 -29.67
C ILE A 1102 5.67 -40.54 -28.42
N ILE A 1103 6.99 -40.51 -28.54
CA ILE A 1103 7.92 -40.79 -27.45
C ILE A 1103 8.47 -39.46 -26.95
N ILE A 1104 8.36 -39.23 -25.64
CA ILE A 1104 8.76 -37.99 -24.97
C ILE A 1104 9.79 -38.35 -23.90
N ASN A 1105 10.97 -37.72 -24.01
CA ASN A 1105 12.13 -37.97 -23.15
C ASN A 1105 12.08 -37.13 -21.86
N ALA A 1106 12.97 -37.43 -20.91
CA ALA A 1106 12.99 -36.79 -19.58
C ALA A 1106 13.16 -35.25 -19.62
N GLU A 1107 13.91 -34.70 -20.59
CA GLU A 1107 14.11 -33.25 -20.74
C GLU A 1107 12.86 -32.53 -21.27
N GLU A 1108 12.04 -33.20 -22.10
CA GLU A 1108 10.82 -32.63 -22.70
C GLU A 1108 9.57 -32.78 -21.78
N CYS A 1109 9.74 -33.42 -20.62
CA CYS A 1109 8.65 -33.64 -19.66
C CYS A 1109 8.27 -32.39 -18.85
N GLU A 1110 9.16 -31.39 -18.74
CA GLU A 1110 8.90 -30.19 -17.92
C GLU A 1110 7.75 -29.33 -18.47
N GLY A 1111 7.50 -29.36 -19.78
CA GLY A 1111 6.43 -28.61 -20.45
C GLY A 1111 5.08 -29.35 -20.62
N LEU A 1112 4.91 -30.59 -20.14
CA LEU A 1112 3.70 -31.39 -20.39
C LEU A 1112 2.73 -31.46 -19.20
N VAL A 1113 1.49 -31.04 -19.44
CA VAL A 1113 0.41 -31.05 -18.43
C VAL A 1113 -0.75 -31.92 -18.90
N THR A 1114 -1.22 -32.81 -18.04
CA THR A 1114 -2.45 -33.58 -18.28
C THR A 1114 -3.65 -32.76 -17.84
N ILE A 1115 -4.55 -32.44 -18.78
CA ILE A 1115 -5.68 -31.54 -18.55
C ILE A 1115 -6.94 -32.31 -18.17
N GLY A 1116 -7.20 -33.43 -18.85
CA GLY A 1116 -8.41 -34.20 -18.60
C GLY A 1116 -8.31 -35.66 -19.05
N GLU A 1117 -9.13 -36.49 -18.42
CA GLU A 1117 -9.35 -37.88 -18.80
C GLU A 1117 -10.60 -37.98 -19.67
N PHE A 1118 -10.48 -38.64 -20.83
CA PHE A 1118 -11.60 -38.83 -21.75
C PHE A 1118 -12.71 -39.67 -21.13
N VAL A 1119 -13.95 -39.19 -21.21
CA VAL A 1119 -15.13 -39.84 -20.64
C VAL A 1119 -15.99 -40.45 -21.74
N GLU A 1120 -16.55 -39.62 -22.62
CA GLU A 1120 -17.49 -40.03 -23.67
C GLU A 1120 -17.57 -38.97 -24.77
N ILE A 1121 -18.10 -39.33 -25.94
CA ILE A 1121 -18.41 -38.39 -27.03
C ILE A 1121 -19.85 -37.90 -26.87
N ILE A 1122 -20.06 -36.61 -27.10
CA ILE A 1122 -21.40 -36.02 -27.20
C ILE A 1122 -21.98 -36.43 -28.55
N LYS A 1123 -23.13 -37.11 -28.53
CA LYS A 1123 -23.86 -37.52 -29.73
C LYS A 1123 -24.75 -36.42 -30.28
#